data_AF-A0A1F7RNW6-F1
#
_entry.id   AF-A0A1F7RNW6-F1
#
_cell.length_a   1.000
_cell.length_b   1.000
_cell.length_c   1.000
_cell.angle_alpha   90.00
_cell.angle_beta   90.00
_cell.angle_gamma   90.00
#
_symmetry.space_group_name_H-M   'P 1'
#
loop_
_entity.id
_entity.type
_entity.pdbx_description
1 polymer ?
#
loop_
_entity_poly.entity_id
_entity_poly.type
_entity_poly.pdbx_seq_one_letter_code
_entity_poly.pdbx_strand_id
1 'polypeptide(L)'
;MENISSFHAIAREKPDSYYEKVLTKLSFFCTAISLLICILGIIGYFSGYLILARISTSFIPMAPLTVLSFLIINSALLIHLSEQSPSKVKSFFRISVTIIYIICFIVLIDYFLGTKIDLERVFKASPEKFGNVPTQRMSPVTAVNFIFLGISLLLIFPFLKSKKNQRVKTASLLSSVVCFSSFVLLIGYLFNQPILYGSNIIPVALNTAIAFLFLSLGVIFSAGHYHWPVNLFTGISVRAMLMRTFLPVFIFYIILDNYIDNDIYTNLPAKPLFILTLLTIFFMMIFSSIISRLSKTIGCRIEEVESSLIKSESLFRSVIHTVPAVVICLSPEGEILEFNPEAEKLYGKKLEDVIGKNFYKLFIPEKFRDSFIKNSKKVLNGEKVTGIEDHFDLKNGSKRMLMWNNDRIIDDNKNVLGIIAVGHDITELKKQEEELSKSREMFKGIYEQSPIGIEIYDSQGTLIDINLTCMEILGIKDIKDVIGFKLFNDPNLTDEIKGKLLRSEPAREEIVYDFDLVRKNKLYETTKSGKSYLNIFITPWEIKKYGQKGYIVRLNDITREKYAEKELKVSQERFKNIVESTGEWVWEVDANGLYTYSNPVVEKMLGYTPEEVVGRKHFYDLFDPEMKEKLKKIAFENFSKKLPLKNLVNPFLHKNGSKVFLETNGVPVLDKEDNLMGYRGMDSDITEKRSLQGQFLQSQKMEAIGKLAGGVAHDFNNILTAIMGYSEMVETKISGNDKVKNYIKEIKNGIERASSLTNQLLAFSRKQNINPKTININSLVINLKKMLLRLIGEDIEMVTVLEKNLNYVKADPGQIEQVIMNLVVNARDAMPSGGKLIIKTENTTIDENYARILSCARPGKFVILSIEDAGSGMDKETIKHIFEPFFTTKGLGKGTGLGLS
;
A
#
# COMPACT_ATOMS: atom_id res chain seq x y z
N MET A 1 44.54 -32.98 5.82
CA MET A 1 43.06 -32.89 5.74
C MET A 1 42.66 -33.26 4.33
N GLU A 2 42.65 -34.56 4.08
CA GLU A 2 42.16 -35.21 2.86
C GLU A 2 40.68 -35.55 3.09
N ASN A 3 39.78 -35.01 2.26
CA ASN A 3 38.42 -35.51 1.92
C ASN A 3 37.49 -34.36 1.50
N ILE A 4 37.69 -33.76 0.32
CA ILE A 4 36.60 -33.10 -0.42
C ILE A 4 36.87 -33.23 -1.94
N SER A 5 37.01 -34.46 -2.44
CA SER A 5 37.17 -34.72 -3.89
C SER A 5 36.20 -35.78 -4.43
N SER A 6 35.14 -36.12 -3.70
CA SER A 6 34.22 -37.23 -4.05
C SER A 6 32.73 -36.89 -4.12
N PHE A 7 32.32 -35.61 -4.18
CA PHE A 7 30.88 -35.26 -4.13
C PHE A 7 30.23 -34.66 -5.38
N HIS A 8 30.90 -34.56 -6.54
CA HIS A 8 30.31 -33.92 -7.74
C HIS A 8 30.31 -34.75 -9.03
N ALA A 9 30.55 -36.07 -8.95
CA ALA A 9 30.60 -36.92 -10.15
C ALA A 9 29.32 -37.74 -10.44
N ILE A 10 28.19 -37.56 -9.73
CA ILE A 10 26.97 -38.37 -9.96
C ILE A 10 25.71 -37.49 -9.82
N ALA A 11 25.31 -36.75 -10.87
CA ALA A 11 23.91 -36.28 -11.07
C ALA A 11 23.73 -35.43 -12.35
N ARG A 12 24.12 -35.96 -13.53
CA ARG A 12 23.63 -35.42 -14.81
C ARG A 12 23.22 -36.54 -15.77
N GLU A 13 22.22 -37.32 -15.35
CA GLU A 13 21.28 -37.91 -16.32
C GLU A 13 20.08 -36.96 -16.43
N LYS A 14 19.75 -36.53 -17.65
CA LYS A 14 18.71 -35.53 -17.94
C LYS A 14 17.33 -35.96 -17.37
N PRO A 15 16.66 -35.16 -16.51
CA PRO A 15 15.37 -35.47 -15.86
C PRO A 15 14.20 -35.88 -16.77
N ASP A 16 14.28 -35.57 -18.06
CA ASP A 16 13.19 -35.76 -19.03
C ASP A 16 12.93 -37.24 -19.41
N SER A 17 13.96 -38.10 -19.32
CA SER A 17 13.86 -39.53 -19.68
C SER A 17 12.97 -40.35 -18.73
N TYR A 18 12.87 -39.95 -17.46
CA TYR A 18 12.09 -40.67 -16.45
C TYR A 18 10.58 -40.47 -16.62
N TYR A 19 10.13 -39.23 -16.83
CA TYR A 19 8.71 -38.92 -16.96
C TYR A 19 8.08 -39.53 -18.22
N GLU A 20 8.80 -39.55 -19.34
CA GLU A 20 8.32 -40.19 -20.57
C GLU A 20 8.08 -41.69 -20.37
N LYS A 21 8.99 -42.40 -19.68
CA LYS A 21 8.81 -43.83 -19.37
C LYS A 21 7.61 -44.09 -18.46
N VAL A 22 7.40 -43.28 -17.44
CA VAL A 22 6.26 -43.43 -16.51
C VAL A 22 4.94 -43.11 -17.20
N LEU A 23 4.86 -42.03 -17.98
CA LEU A 23 3.65 -41.67 -18.71
C LEU A 23 3.28 -42.69 -19.78
N THR A 24 4.26 -43.26 -20.45
CA THR A 24 4.02 -44.35 -21.40
C THR A 24 3.40 -45.56 -20.68
N LYS A 25 3.90 -45.92 -19.49
CA LYS A 25 3.31 -46.99 -18.67
C LYS A 25 1.91 -46.65 -18.14
N LEU A 26 1.66 -45.42 -17.71
CA LEU A 26 0.34 -44.96 -17.26
C LEU A 26 -0.66 -44.92 -18.41
N SER A 27 -0.24 -44.44 -19.59
CA SER A 27 -1.04 -44.48 -20.80
C SER A 27 -1.44 -45.91 -21.14
N PHE A 28 -0.49 -46.85 -21.08
CA PHE A 28 -0.76 -48.28 -21.26
C PHE A 28 -1.75 -48.81 -20.20
N PHE A 29 -1.55 -48.47 -18.93
CA PHE A 29 -2.41 -48.92 -17.83
C PHE A 29 -3.85 -48.38 -17.92
N CYS A 30 -4.03 -47.08 -18.18
CA CYS A 30 -5.35 -46.48 -18.36
C CYS A 30 -6.06 -47.07 -19.58
N THR A 31 -5.32 -47.27 -20.67
CA THR A 31 -5.84 -47.95 -21.86
C THR A 31 -6.24 -49.39 -21.50
N ALA A 32 -5.45 -50.11 -20.70
CA ALA A 32 -5.77 -51.46 -20.24
C ALA A 32 -7.02 -51.50 -19.35
N ILE A 33 -7.23 -50.54 -18.44
CA ILE A 33 -8.43 -50.46 -17.60
C ILE A 33 -9.67 -50.19 -18.44
N SER A 34 -9.62 -49.18 -19.32
CA SER A 34 -10.73 -48.88 -20.23
C SER A 34 -11.04 -50.09 -21.11
N LEU A 35 -10.00 -50.74 -21.65
CA LEU A 35 -10.15 -51.97 -22.41
C LEU A 35 -10.77 -53.08 -21.57
N LEU A 36 -10.36 -53.26 -20.31
CA LEU A 36 -10.94 -54.24 -19.38
C LEU A 36 -12.43 -53.98 -19.12
N ILE A 37 -12.83 -52.73 -18.88
CA ILE A 37 -14.25 -52.35 -18.69
C ILE A 37 -15.04 -52.68 -19.96
N CYS A 38 -14.48 -52.41 -21.13
CA CYS A 38 -15.13 -52.69 -22.41
C CYS A 38 -15.20 -54.20 -22.68
N ILE A 39 -14.16 -54.95 -22.31
CA ILE A 39 -14.16 -56.41 -22.37
C ILE A 39 -15.23 -56.96 -21.43
N LEU A 40 -15.34 -56.48 -20.19
CA LEU A 40 -16.39 -56.87 -19.25
C LEU A 40 -17.79 -56.51 -19.76
N GLY A 41 -17.95 -55.34 -20.38
CA GLY A 41 -19.20 -54.92 -21.00
C GLY A 41 -19.58 -55.83 -22.17
N ILE A 42 -18.64 -56.12 -23.08
CA ILE A 42 -18.88 -57.02 -24.21
C ILE A 42 -19.19 -58.43 -23.71
N ILE A 43 -18.44 -58.93 -22.71
CA ILE A 43 -18.72 -60.21 -22.07
C ILE A 43 -20.11 -60.19 -21.45
N GLY A 44 -20.53 -59.10 -20.80
CA GLY A 44 -21.88 -58.95 -20.25
C GLY A 44 -22.99 -59.06 -21.29
N TYR A 45 -22.83 -58.43 -22.46
CA TYR A 45 -23.79 -58.55 -23.56
C TYR A 45 -23.77 -59.93 -24.22
N PHE A 46 -22.59 -60.51 -24.40
CA PHE A 46 -22.44 -61.83 -25.03
C PHE A 46 -22.88 -62.98 -24.12
N SER A 47 -22.57 -62.90 -22.82
CA SER A 47 -22.94 -63.90 -21.82
C SER A 47 -24.36 -63.72 -21.27
N GLY A 48 -25.03 -62.61 -21.60
CA GLY A 48 -26.35 -62.26 -21.09
C GLY A 48 -26.37 -61.73 -19.65
N TYR A 49 -25.24 -61.80 -18.92
CA TYR A 49 -25.09 -61.20 -17.61
C TYR A 49 -24.87 -59.69 -17.75
N LEU A 50 -25.95 -58.96 -18.01
CA LEU A 50 -25.98 -57.49 -18.09
C LEU A 50 -25.38 -56.81 -16.86
N ILE A 51 -25.31 -57.50 -15.72
CA ILE A 51 -24.60 -57.08 -14.50
C ILE A 51 -23.10 -56.86 -14.71
N LEU A 52 -22.47 -57.46 -15.72
CA LEU A 52 -21.08 -57.14 -16.10
C LEU A 52 -20.98 -55.87 -16.96
N ALA A 53 -22.09 -55.49 -17.61
CA ALA A 53 -22.23 -54.28 -18.42
C ALA A 53 -22.84 -53.09 -17.65
N ARG A 54 -23.17 -53.24 -16.35
CA ARG A 54 -23.55 -52.15 -15.43
C ARG A 54 -22.87 -52.36 -14.08
N ILE A 55 -22.39 -51.30 -13.42
CA ILE A 55 -21.63 -51.43 -12.15
C ILE A 55 -22.51 -51.73 -10.94
N SER A 56 -23.78 -51.33 -10.98
CA SER A 56 -24.79 -51.65 -9.98
C SER A 56 -26.12 -51.88 -10.68
N THR A 57 -27.00 -52.67 -10.07
CA THR A 57 -28.37 -52.89 -10.55
C THR A 57 -29.17 -51.59 -10.61
N SER A 58 -28.83 -50.60 -9.79
CA SER A 58 -29.46 -49.28 -9.76
C SER A 58 -29.05 -48.35 -10.91
N PHE A 59 -28.08 -48.74 -11.74
CA PHE A 59 -27.55 -47.91 -12.84
C PHE A 59 -27.74 -48.56 -14.22
N ILE A 60 -27.78 -47.72 -15.26
CA ILE A 60 -28.02 -48.19 -16.62
C ILE A 60 -26.76 -48.87 -17.19
N PRO A 61 -26.91 -49.88 -18.05
CA PRO A 61 -25.79 -50.52 -18.71
C PRO A 61 -25.21 -49.67 -19.85
N MET A 62 -23.91 -49.87 -20.10
CA MET A 62 -23.17 -49.23 -21.20
C MET A 62 -23.65 -49.73 -22.55
N ALA A 63 -24.02 -48.83 -23.46
CA ALA A 63 -24.60 -49.24 -24.73
C ALA A 63 -23.61 -50.04 -25.61
N PRO A 64 -24.03 -51.11 -26.30
CA PRO A 64 -23.15 -51.97 -27.09
C PRO A 64 -22.28 -51.25 -28.14
N LEU A 65 -22.86 -50.29 -28.86
CA LEU A 65 -22.12 -49.51 -29.87
C LEU A 65 -21.04 -48.64 -29.22
N THR A 66 -21.29 -48.20 -27.99
CA THR A 66 -20.32 -47.52 -27.15
C THR A 66 -19.15 -48.46 -26.84
N VAL A 67 -19.42 -49.71 -26.41
CA VAL A 67 -18.38 -50.71 -26.11
C VAL A 67 -17.47 -50.96 -27.32
N LEU A 68 -18.05 -51.17 -28.51
CA LEU A 68 -17.29 -51.42 -29.73
C LEU A 68 -16.41 -50.22 -30.11
N SER A 69 -16.97 -49.01 -30.01
CA SER A 69 -16.25 -47.76 -30.29
C SER A 69 -15.03 -47.62 -29.37
N PHE A 70 -15.17 -47.97 -28.09
CA PHE A 70 -14.04 -47.99 -27.18
C PHE A 70 -12.97 -49.01 -27.57
N LEU A 71 -13.32 -50.27 -27.87
CA LEU A 71 -12.32 -51.30 -28.17
C LEU A 71 -11.40 -50.90 -29.32
N ILE A 72 -11.97 -50.30 -30.38
CA ILE A 72 -11.23 -49.82 -31.54
C ILE A 72 -10.29 -48.68 -31.16
N ILE A 73 -10.78 -47.69 -30.41
CA ILE A 73 -9.99 -46.51 -30.01
C ILE A 73 -8.88 -46.91 -29.03
N ASN A 74 -9.15 -47.80 -28.06
CA ASN A 74 -8.13 -48.34 -27.15
C ASN A 74 -7.01 -49.06 -27.93
N SER A 75 -7.38 -49.91 -28.89
CA SER A 75 -6.42 -50.66 -29.69
C SER A 75 -5.56 -49.75 -30.58
N ALA A 76 -6.16 -48.71 -31.16
CA ALA A 76 -5.44 -47.69 -31.93
C ALA A 76 -4.37 -46.98 -31.09
N LEU A 77 -4.70 -46.69 -29.82
CA LEU A 77 -3.78 -46.07 -28.88
C LEU A 77 -2.66 -47.01 -28.44
N LEU A 78 -2.92 -48.29 -28.15
CA LEU A 78 -1.87 -49.26 -27.80
C LEU A 78 -0.81 -49.40 -28.90
N ILE A 79 -1.25 -49.42 -30.15
CA ILE A 79 -0.36 -49.47 -31.31
C ILE A 79 0.48 -48.20 -31.42
N HIS A 80 -0.09 -47.04 -31.10
CA HIS A 80 0.65 -45.80 -31.04
C HIS A 80 1.82 -45.88 -30.06
N LEU A 81 1.59 -46.45 -28.87
CA LEU A 81 2.58 -46.56 -27.80
C LEU A 81 3.73 -47.54 -28.10
N SER A 82 3.57 -48.41 -29.11
CA SER A 82 4.63 -49.33 -29.54
C SER A 82 5.50 -48.71 -30.65
N GLU A 83 6.78 -48.45 -30.38
CA GLU A 83 7.70 -47.84 -31.37
C GLU A 83 7.92 -48.72 -32.62
N GLN A 84 7.68 -50.03 -32.53
CA GLN A 84 7.97 -51.02 -33.58
C GLN A 84 6.80 -51.35 -34.53
N SER A 85 5.69 -50.59 -34.48
CA SER A 85 4.49 -50.96 -35.26
C SER A 85 4.58 -50.64 -36.78
N PRO A 86 4.26 -51.59 -37.68
CA PRO A 86 4.28 -51.41 -39.14
C PRO A 86 3.31 -50.32 -39.65
N SER A 87 3.65 -49.69 -40.79
CA SER A 87 2.86 -48.61 -41.39
C SER A 87 1.43 -49.01 -41.79
N LYS A 88 1.23 -50.24 -42.30
CA LYS A 88 -0.10 -50.77 -42.69
C LYS A 88 -1.05 -50.86 -41.49
N VAL A 89 -0.55 -51.26 -40.34
CA VAL A 89 -1.31 -51.36 -39.08
C VAL A 89 -1.76 -49.97 -38.64
N LYS A 90 -0.88 -48.96 -38.72
CA LYS A 90 -1.21 -47.55 -38.42
C LYS A 90 -2.29 -46.98 -39.37
N SER A 91 -2.40 -47.47 -40.60
CA SER A 91 -3.44 -47.01 -41.55
C SER A 91 -4.80 -47.67 -41.33
N PHE A 92 -4.84 -48.95 -40.98
CA PHE A 92 -6.08 -49.66 -40.64
C PHE A 92 -6.82 -49.03 -39.45
N PHE A 93 -6.10 -48.70 -38.39
CA PHE A 93 -6.69 -48.06 -37.21
C PHE A 93 -7.17 -46.62 -37.49
N ARG A 94 -6.56 -45.91 -38.44
CA ARG A 94 -7.06 -44.59 -38.89
C ARG A 94 -8.43 -44.68 -39.57
N ILE A 95 -8.61 -45.66 -40.45
CA ILE A 95 -9.91 -45.92 -41.11
C ILE A 95 -10.95 -46.30 -40.06
N SER A 96 -10.58 -47.16 -39.12
CA SER A 96 -11.48 -47.63 -38.05
C SER A 96 -11.92 -46.48 -37.12
N VAL A 97 -11.04 -45.54 -36.78
CA VAL A 97 -11.39 -44.31 -36.03
C VAL A 97 -12.32 -43.41 -36.85
N THR A 98 -12.13 -43.31 -38.17
CA THR A 98 -12.98 -42.51 -39.07
C THR A 98 -14.40 -43.07 -39.16
N ILE A 99 -14.57 -44.38 -39.11
CA ILE A 99 -15.89 -45.03 -39.09
C ILE A 99 -16.66 -44.68 -37.80
N ILE A 100 -15.97 -44.61 -36.67
CA ILE A 100 -16.58 -44.22 -35.39
C ILE A 100 -17.10 -42.78 -35.41
N TYR A 101 -16.44 -41.87 -36.13
CA TYR A 101 -16.96 -40.50 -36.35
C TYR A 101 -18.31 -40.48 -37.00
N ILE A 102 -18.43 -41.23 -38.10
CA ILE A 102 -19.66 -41.28 -38.89
C ILE A 102 -20.79 -41.79 -38.01
N ILE A 103 -20.53 -42.84 -37.23
CA ILE A 103 -21.47 -43.39 -36.26
C ILE A 103 -21.89 -42.34 -35.22
N CYS A 104 -20.93 -41.64 -34.60
CA CYS A 104 -21.24 -40.63 -33.59
C CYS A 104 -21.98 -39.41 -34.17
N PHE A 105 -21.67 -39.01 -35.40
CA PHE A 105 -22.35 -37.90 -36.08
C PHE A 105 -23.81 -38.24 -36.38
N ILE A 106 -24.08 -39.48 -36.80
CA ILE A 106 -25.45 -39.97 -37.00
C ILE A 106 -26.23 -39.94 -35.67
N VAL A 107 -25.63 -40.36 -34.55
CA VAL A 107 -26.25 -40.29 -33.22
C VAL A 107 -26.59 -38.85 -32.80
N LEU A 108 -25.77 -37.86 -33.16
CA LEU A 108 -26.05 -36.44 -32.88
C LEU A 108 -27.16 -35.85 -33.76
N ILE A 109 -27.14 -36.18 -35.06
CA ILE A 109 -28.22 -35.84 -35.98
C ILE A 109 -29.54 -36.40 -35.45
N ASP A 110 -29.51 -37.66 -35.00
CA ASP A 110 -30.68 -38.34 -34.47
C ASP A 110 -31.31 -37.57 -33.30
N TYR A 111 -30.45 -37.09 -32.41
CA TYR A 111 -30.85 -36.30 -31.26
C TYR A 111 -31.39 -34.90 -31.63
N PHE A 112 -30.70 -34.10 -32.46
CA PHE A 112 -31.12 -32.72 -32.78
C PHE A 112 -32.36 -32.66 -33.66
N LEU A 113 -32.52 -33.62 -34.56
CA LEU A 113 -33.68 -33.68 -35.47
C LEU A 113 -34.85 -34.49 -34.89
N GLY A 114 -34.67 -35.09 -33.71
CA GLY A 114 -35.70 -35.94 -33.07
C GLY A 114 -36.05 -37.18 -33.89
N THR A 115 -35.14 -37.65 -34.74
CA THR A 115 -35.36 -38.87 -35.50
C THR A 115 -35.23 -40.10 -34.58
N LYS A 116 -35.64 -41.29 -35.04
CA LYS A 116 -35.57 -42.55 -34.25
C LYS A 116 -34.60 -43.55 -34.88
N ILE A 117 -33.40 -43.11 -35.24
CA ILE A 117 -32.36 -43.92 -35.88
C ILE A 117 -31.70 -44.80 -34.80
N ASP A 118 -32.38 -45.88 -34.44
CA ASP A 118 -31.96 -46.84 -33.41
C ASP A 118 -30.82 -47.76 -33.87
N LEU A 119 -29.61 -47.23 -33.93
CA LEU A 119 -28.40 -47.96 -34.35
C LEU A 119 -28.04 -49.16 -33.45
N GLU A 120 -28.56 -49.20 -32.23
CA GLU A 120 -28.20 -50.20 -31.21
C GLU A 120 -28.99 -51.50 -31.35
N ARG A 121 -30.05 -51.50 -32.17
CA ARG A 121 -30.90 -52.66 -32.45
C ARG A 121 -30.12 -53.88 -32.96
N VAL A 122 -28.98 -53.64 -33.61
CA VAL A 122 -28.06 -54.68 -34.11
C VAL A 122 -27.54 -55.58 -32.98
N PHE A 123 -27.40 -55.04 -31.76
CA PHE A 123 -26.81 -55.77 -30.64
C PHE A 123 -27.83 -56.49 -29.76
N LYS A 124 -29.12 -56.51 -30.14
CA LYS A 124 -30.22 -57.13 -29.34
C LYS A 124 -30.29 -56.63 -27.89
N ALA A 125 -29.79 -55.42 -27.64
CA ALA A 125 -30.03 -54.71 -26.40
C ALA A 125 -31.54 -54.54 -26.19
N SER A 126 -32.07 -54.97 -25.05
CA SER A 126 -33.47 -54.73 -24.67
C SER A 126 -33.50 -53.45 -23.86
N PRO A 127 -33.87 -52.29 -24.44
CA PRO A 127 -33.79 -51.02 -23.75
C PRO A 127 -34.78 -51.02 -22.58
N GLU A 128 -34.29 -51.33 -21.38
CA GLU A 128 -34.98 -51.00 -20.14
C GLU A 128 -35.22 -49.48 -20.16
N LYS A 129 -36.32 -48.98 -19.59
CA LYS A 129 -36.52 -47.54 -19.46
C LYS A 129 -36.14 -47.13 -18.06
N PHE A 130 -35.30 -46.10 -17.95
CA PHE A 130 -35.03 -45.44 -16.69
C PHE A 130 -35.76 -44.10 -16.72
N GLY A 131 -36.93 -44.02 -16.08
CA GLY A 131 -37.88 -42.91 -16.28
C GLY A 131 -38.42 -42.88 -17.72
N ASN A 132 -38.36 -41.71 -18.37
CA ASN A 132 -38.86 -41.51 -19.75
C ASN A 132 -37.84 -41.82 -20.85
N VAL A 133 -36.66 -42.34 -20.50
CA VAL A 133 -35.51 -42.40 -21.39
C VAL A 133 -35.10 -43.85 -21.69
N PRO A 134 -34.85 -44.22 -22.96
CA PRO A 134 -34.40 -45.56 -23.30
C PRO A 134 -32.95 -45.79 -22.83
N THR A 135 -32.71 -46.90 -22.14
CA THR A 135 -31.36 -47.36 -21.77
C THR A 135 -30.74 -48.21 -22.88
N GLN A 136 -29.46 -48.57 -22.76
CA GLN A 136 -28.72 -49.37 -23.76
C GLN A 136 -28.61 -48.70 -25.14
N ARG A 137 -28.80 -47.39 -25.20
CA ARG A 137 -28.50 -46.57 -26.38
C ARG A 137 -27.37 -45.61 -26.08
N MET A 138 -26.53 -45.37 -27.09
CA MET A 138 -25.50 -44.34 -27.02
C MET A 138 -26.13 -42.98 -26.73
N SER A 139 -25.70 -42.35 -25.65
CA SER A 139 -26.07 -40.98 -25.33
C SER A 139 -25.52 -40.00 -26.38
N PRO A 140 -26.24 -38.92 -26.73
CA PRO A 140 -25.67 -37.86 -27.56
C PRO A 140 -24.40 -37.26 -26.94
N VAL A 141 -24.31 -37.21 -25.61
CA VAL A 141 -23.10 -36.76 -24.91
C VAL A 141 -21.93 -37.71 -25.16
N THR A 142 -22.19 -39.03 -25.14
CA THR A 142 -21.21 -40.07 -25.50
C THR A 142 -20.70 -39.89 -26.93
N ALA A 143 -21.59 -39.59 -27.88
CA ALA A 143 -21.23 -39.37 -29.27
C ALA A 143 -20.31 -38.14 -29.45
N VAL A 144 -20.63 -37.01 -28.82
CA VAL A 144 -19.75 -35.82 -28.81
C VAL A 144 -18.36 -36.18 -28.25
N ASN A 145 -18.32 -36.96 -27.17
CA ASN A 145 -17.07 -37.34 -26.52
C ASN A 145 -16.16 -38.18 -27.43
N PHE A 146 -16.72 -39.15 -28.16
CA PHE A 146 -15.95 -39.90 -29.15
C PHE A 146 -15.45 -39.03 -30.30
N ILE A 147 -16.25 -38.04 -30.72
CA ILE A 147 -15.84 -37.09 -31.78
C ILE A 147 -14.64 -36.24 -31.34
N PHE A 148 -14.51 -35.88 -30.08
CA PHE A 148 -13.28 -35.20 -29.67
C PHE A 148 -12.09 -36.18 -29.55
N LEU A 149 -12.35 -37.42 -29.11
CA LEU A 149 -11.30 -38.41 -28.84
C LEU A 149 -10.60 -38.92 -30.11
N GLY A 150 -11.33 -39.19 -31.19
CA GLY A 150 -10.69 -39.64 -32.42
C GLY A 150 -9.90 -38.56 -33.18
N ILE A 151 -10.29 -37.28 -33.12
CA ILE A 151 -9.60 -36.13 -33.73
C ILE A 151 -8.28 -36.00 -33.00
N SER A 152 -8.31 -36.20 -31.68
CA SER A 152 -7.11 -36.26 -30.86
C SER A 152 -6.15 -37.33 -31.34
N LEU A 153 -6.62 -38.57 -31.53
CA LEU A 153 -5.76 -39.64 -32.05
C LEU A 153 -5.21 -39.33 -33.45
N LEU A 154 -6.04 -38.83 -34.37
CA LEU A 154 -5.59 -38.49 -35.73
C LEU A 154 -4.51 -37.40 -35.74
N LEU A 155 -4.58 -36.44 -34.83
CA LEU A 155 -3.57 -35.40 -34.68
C LEU A 155 -2.25 -35.94 -34.11
N ILE A 156 -2.30 -36.98 -33.26
CA ILE A 156 -1.14 -37.69 -32.70
C ILE A 156 -0.47 -38.59 -33.76
N PHE A 157 -1.19 -39.00 -34.81
CA PHE A 157 -0.67 -39.74 -35.96
C PHE A 157 -0.49 -38.81 -37.19
N PRO A 158 0.68 -38.18 -37.43
CA PRO A 158 0.86 -37.29 -38.58
C PRO A 158 0.49 -37.89 -39.95
N PHE A 159 -0.25 -37.12 -40.75
CA PHE A 159 -0.37 -37.34 -42.21
C PHE A 159 0.63 -36.47 -43.03
N LEU A 160 1.07 -35.32 -42.49
CA LEU A 160 1.87 -34.30 -43.20
C LEU A 160 3.11 -33.81 -42.42
N LYS A 161 4.13 -33.30 -43.12
CA LYS A 161 5.39 -32.70 -42.61
C LYS A 161 5.20 -31.31 -41.94
N SER A 162 4.13 -31.10 -41.18
CA SER A 162 3.92 -29.87 -40.38
C SER A 162 4.60 -29.97 -39.00
N LYS A 163 4.85 -28.83 -38.34
CA LYS A 163 5.46 -28.70 -36.99
C LYS A 163 4.80 -29.68 -35.99
N LYS A 164 5.47 -30.81 -35.69
CA LYS A 164 5.01 -31.93 -34.85
C LYS A 164 4.40 -31.48 -33.51
N ASN A 165 4.99 -30.46 -32.90
CA ASN A 165 4.63 -29.97 -31.57
C ASN A 165 3.21 -29.38 -31.49
N GLN A 166 2.73 -28.71 -32.54
CA GLN A 166 1.44 -28.02 -32.51
C GLN A 166 0.25 -28.98 -32.61
N ARG A 167 0.40 -30.09 -33.35
CA ARG A 167 -0.65 -31.10 -33.50
C ARG A 167 -0.89 -31.90 -32.22
N VAL A 168 0.18 -32.35 -31.58
CA VAL A 168 0.10 -33.09 -30.31
C VAL A 168 -0.52 -32.22 -29.21
N LYS A 169 -0.25 -30.92 -29.22
CA LYS A 169 -0.91 -29.95 -28.32
C LYS A 169 -2.43 -29.88 -28.55
N THR A 170 -2.88 -29.77 -29.80
CA THR A 170 -4.31 -29.73 -30.12
C THR A 170 -5.01 -31.03 -29.78
N ALA A 171 -4.35 -32.18 -29.98
CA ALA A 171 -4.89 -33.48 -29.60
C ALA A 171 -5.15 -33.59 -28.10
N SER A 172 -4.17 -33.21 -27.29
CA SER A 172 -4.27 -33.30 -25.82
C SER A 172 -5.37 -32.38 -25.28
N LEU A 173 -5.55 -31.19 -25.88
CA LEU A 173 -6.64 -30.26 -25.55
C LEU A 173 -8.03 -30.87 -25.77
N LEU A 174 -8.26 -31.49 -26.93
CA LEU A 174 -9.56 -32.10 -27.27
C LEU A 174 -9.86 -33.31 -26.37
N SER A 175 -8.88 -34.15 -26.07
CA SER A 175 -9.06 -35.28 -25.14
C SER A 175 -9.37 -34.83 -23.71
N SER A 176 -8.90 -33.65 -23.31
CA SER A 176 -9.22 -33.08 -21.99
C SER A 176 -10.69 -32.71 -21.84
N VAL A 177 -11.31 -32.22 -22.91
CA VAL A 177 -12.75 -31.91 -22.92
C VAL A 177 -13.55 -33.18 -22.64
N VAL A 178 -13.15 -34.30 -23.24
CA VAL A 178 -13.76 -35.62 -23.02
C VAL A 178 -13.57 -36.09 -21.58
N CYS A 179 -12.35 -35.97 -21.06
CA CYS A 179 -12.01 -36.33 -19.68
C CYS A 179 -12.89 -35.55 -18.68
N PHE A 180 -13.02 -34.24 -18.87
CA PHE A 180 -13.84 -33.38 -18.01
C PHE A 180 -15.33 -33.71 -18.08
N SER A 181 -15.86 -33.85 -19.30
CA SER A 181 -17.26 -34.27 -19.54
C SER A 181 -17.58 -35.58 -18.81
N SER A 182 -16.69 -36.57 -18.90
CA SER A 182 -16.86 -37.90 -18.28
C SER A 182 -16.77 -37.86 -16.76
N PHE A 183 -15.90 -37.00 -16.24
CA PHE A 183 -15.75 -36.78 -14.82
C PHE A 183 -17.01 -36.16 -14.18
N VAL A 184 -17.61 -35.16 -14.84
CA VAL A 184 -18.87 -34.54 -14.39
C VAL A 184 -20.01 -35.57 -14.33
N LEU A 185 -20.09 -36.43 -15.34
CA LEU A 185 -21.08 -37.52 -15.36
C LEU A 185 -20.86 -38.51 -14.20
N LEU A 186 -19.61 -38.89 -13.93
CA LEU A 186 -19.24 -39.80 -12.84
C LEU A 186 -19.62 -39.23 -11.46
N ILE A 187 -19.45 -37.93 -11.27
CA ILE A 187 -19.85 -37.25 -10.03
C ILE A 187 -21.34 -37.41 -9.76
N GLY A 188 -22.19 -37.19 -10.77
CA GLY A 188 -23.64 -37.39 -10.60
C GLY A 188 -23.97 -38.78 -10.09
N TYR A 189 -23.30 -39.81 -10.61
CA TYR A 189 -23.48 -41.19 -10.14
C TYR A 189 -23.00 -41.41 -8.70
N LEU A 190 -21.86 -40.85 -8.32
CA LEU A 190 -21.32 -40.96 -6.96
C LEU A 190 -22.26 -40.34 -5.92
N PHE A 191 -23.05 -39.34 -6.33
CA PHE A 191 -24.09 -38.72 -5.50
C PHE A 191 -25.47 -39.33 -5.63
N ASN A 192 -25.58 -40.45 -6.33
CA ASN A 192 -26.86 -41.07 -6.63
C ASN A 192 -27.85 -40.11 -7.35
N GLN A 193 -27.33 -39.05 -7.95
CA GLN A 193 -28.03 -38.08 -8.80
C GLN A 193 -27.37 -38.03 -10.18
N PRO A 194 -27.36 -39.15 -10.92
CA PRO A 194 -26.73 -39.18 -12.23
C PRO A 194 -27.33 -38.14 -13.16
N ILE A 195 -26.46 -37.34 -13.77
CA ILE A 195 -26.85 -36.19 -14.56
C ILE A 195 -27.64 -36.68 -15.77
N LEU A 196 -28.69 -35.92 -16.13
CA LEU A 196 -29.64 -36.24 -17.18
C LEU A 196 -30.63 -37.37 -16.84
N TYR A 197 -30.52 -38.02 -15.67
CA TYR A 197 -31.58 -38.92 -15.22
C TYR A 197 -32.82 -38.09 -14.90
N GLY A 198 -33.97 -38.54 -15.42
CA GLY A 198 -35.23 -37.79 -15.34
C GLY A 198 -35.37 -36.66 -16.35
N SER A 199 -34.34 -36.38 -17.16
CA SER A 199 -34.46 -35.50 -18.33
C SER A 199 -34.99 -36.25 -19.56
N ASN A 200 -35.22 -35.56 -20.67
CA ASN A 200 -35.55 -36.21 -21.95
C ASN A 200 -34.31 -36.70 -22.72
N ILE A 201 -33.11 -36.54 -22.17
CA ILE A 201 -31.84 -36.86 -22.82
C ILE A 201 -31.34 -38.20 -22.29
N ILE A 202 -30.88 -39.07 -23.21
CA ILE A 202 -30.27 -40.36 -22.87
C ILE A 202 -29.09 -40.13 -21.93
N PRO A 203 -29.17 -40.62 -20.69
CA PRO A 203 -28.09 -40.43 -19.76
C PRO A 203 -26.91 -41.35 -20.11
N VAL A 204 -25.72 -40.96 -19.71
CA VAL A 204 -24.49 -41.71 -19.97
C VAL A 204 -24.31 -42.73 -18.88
N ALA A 205 -24.14 -44.02 -19.20
CA ALA A 205 -23.95 -45.07 -18.20
C ALA A 205 -22.71 -44.86 -17.32
N LEU A 206 -22.75 -45.40 -16.10
CA LEU A 206 -21.65 -45.26 -15.14
C LEU A 206 -20.33 -45.83 -15.67
N ASN A 207 -20.33 -47.08 -16.12
CA ASN A 207 -19.14 -47.70 -16.70
C ASN A 207 -18.70 -47.05 -18.03
N THR A 208 -19.61 -46.44 -18.79
CA THR A 208 -19.25 -45.62 -19.97
C THR A 208 -18.49 -44.37 -19.55
N ALA A 209 -18.98 -43.66 -18.53
CA ALA A 209 -18.29 -42.51 -17.99
C ALA A 209 -16.89 -42.89 -17.47
N ILE A 210 -16.77 -44.03 -16.78
CA ILE A 210 -15.47 -44.54 -16.30
C ILE A 210 -14.54 -44.92 -17.46
N ALA A 211 -15.05 -45.61 -18.48
CA ALA A 211 -14.24 -45.99 -19.64
C ALA A 211 -13.71 -44.77 -20.41
N PHE A 212 -14.55 -43.75 -20.64
CA PHE A 212 -14.10 -42.50 -21.28
C PHE A 212 -13.06 -41.80 -20.43
N LEU A 213 -13.27 -41.76 -19.11
CA LEU A 213 -12.33 -41.14 -18.20
C LEU A 213 -10.95 -41.80 -18.35
N PHE A 214 -10.86 -43.12 -18.27
CA PHE A 214 -9.58 -43.82 -18.41
C PHE A 214 -8.99 -43.72 -19.82
N LEU A 215 -9.79 -43.88 -20.88
CA LEU A 215 -9.26 -43.81 -22.24
C LEU A 215 -8.76 -42.42 -22.61
N SER A 216 -9.54 -41.38 -22.29
CA SER A 216 -9.11 -40.00 -22.52
C SER A 216 -7.85 -39.66 -21.74
N LEU A 217 -7.70 -40.14 -20.50
CA LEU A 217 -6.45 -40.06 -19.74
C LEU A 217 -5.30 -40.80 -20.42
N GLY A 218 -5.55 -41.96 -21.00
CA GLY A 218 -4.58 -42.71 -21.80
C GLY A 218 -4.02 -41.90 -22.97
N VAL A 219 -4.89 -41.29 -23.80
CA VAL A 219 -4.49 -40.43 -24.92
C VAL A 219 -3.73 -39.21 -24.43
N ILE A 220 -4.25 -38.57 -23.38
CA ILE A 220 -3.63 -37.43 -22.70
C ILE A 220 -2.19 -37.78 -22.29
N PHE A 221 -1.96 -38.90 -21.60
CA PHE A 221 -0.62 -39.35 -21.19
C PHE A 221 0.29 -39.72 -22.36
N SER A 222 -0.23 -40.31 -23.44
CA SER A 222 0.57 -40.62 -24.63
C SER A 222 1.09 -39.39 -25.36
N ALA A 223 0.43 -38.24 -25.21
CA ALA A 223 0.87 -36.99 -25.81
C ALA A 223 2.21 -36.52 -25.22
N GLY A 224 2.60 -37.02 -24.04
CA GLY A 224 3.83 -36.69 -23.34
C GLY A 224 3.66 -35.56 -22.31
N HIS A 225 4.63 -35.41 -21.42
CA HIS A 225 4.54 -34.50 -20.26
C HIS A 225 4.54 -33.01 -20.60
N TYR A 226 4.98 -32.62 -21.80
CA TYR A 226 5.04 -31.21 -22.20
C TYR A 226 3.68 -30.61 -22.60
N HIS A 227 2.66 -31.43 -22.83
CA HIS A 227 1.38 -31.00 -23.38
C HIS A 227 0.28 -30.87 -22.33
N TRP A 228 -0.60 -29.88 -22.52
CA TRP A 228 -1.75 -29.65 -21.63
C TRP A 228 -2.83 -30.70 -21.88
N PRO A 229 -3.32 -31.42 -20.86
CA PRO A 229 -3.29 -31.07 -19.43
C PRO A 229 -2.26 -31.90 -18.64
N VAL A 230 -1.53 -32.84 -19.24
CA VAL A 230 -0.53 -33.66 -18.52
C VAL A 230 0.53 -32.79 -17.88
N ASN A 231 0.94 -31.72 -18.57
CA ASN A 231 1.84 -30.72 -18.03
C ASN A 231 1.30 -29.99 -16.79
N LEU A 232 -0.02 -30.09 -16.51
CA LEU A 232 -0.64 -29.65 -15.27
C LEU A 232 -0.53 -30.66 -14.15
N PHE A 233 -0.09 -31.90 -14.39
CA PHE A 233 0.00 -32.95 -13.36
C PHE A 233 1.36 -33.64 -13.35
N THR A 234 2.25 -33.28 -14.27
CA THR A 234 3.57 -33.88 -14.43
C THR A 234 4.65 -32.81 -14.44
N GLY A 235 5.87 -33.26 -14.15
CA GLY A 235 6.93 -32.35 -13.78
C GLY A 235 6.78 -31.82 -12.36
N ILE A 236 7.68 -30.89 -12.06
CA ILE A 236 7.93 -30.38 -10.70
C ILE A 236 7.27 -29.01 -10.52
N SER A 237 6.45 -28.56 -11.48
CA SER A 237 5.81 -27.25 -11.40
C SER A 237 4.82 -27.17 -10.24
N VAL A 238 4.79 -25.97 -9.63
CA VAL A 238 3.79 -25.49 -8.66
C VAL A 238 2.40 -25.94 -9.05
N ARG A 239 2.01 -25.58 -10.27
CA ARG A 239 0.71 -25.86 -10.84
C ARG A 239 0.42 -27.36 -10.81
N ALA A 240 1.42 -28.19 -11.11
CA ALA A 240 1.29 -29.64 -11.08
C ALA A 240 1.20 -30.26 -9.70
N MET A 241 1.91 -29.70 -8.72
CA MET A 241 1.77 -30.13 -7.33
C MET A 241 0.41 -29.73 -6.75
N LEU A 242 -0.03 -28.48 -6.97
CA LEU A 242 -1.35 -28.00 -6.51
C LEU A 242 -2.45 -28.92 -7.07
N MET A 243 -2.42 -29.18 -8.38
CA MET A 243 -3.42 -29.99 -9.05
C MET A 243 -3.44 -31.46 -8.59
N ARG A 244 -2.27 -32.09 -8.34
CA ARG A 244 -2.21 -33.49 -7.86
C ARG A 244 -2.75 -33.67 -6.43
N THR A 245 -2.73 -32.63 -5.61
CA THR A 245 -3.05 -32.79 -4.17
C THR A 245 -4.39 -32.16 -3.79
N PHE A 246 -4.79 -31.02 -4.36
CA PHE A 246 -6.10 -30.43 -4.05
C PHE A 246 -7.25 -31.09 -4.78
N LEU A 247 -7.08 -31.39 -6.06
CA LEU A 247 -8.18 -31.85 -6.88
C LEU A 247 -8.80 -33.14 -6.31
N PRO A 248 -8.04 -34.19 -5.91
CA PRO A 248 -8.64 -35.39 -5.30
C PRO A 248 -9.31 -35.14 -3.95
N VAL A 249 -8.76 -34.26 -3.12
CA VAL A 249 -9.30 -33.92 -1.79
C VAL A 249 -10.60 -33.12 -1.93
N PHE A 250 -10.63 -32.16 -2.86
CA PHE A 250 -11.82 -31.38 -3.14
C PHE A 250 -12.94 -32.25 -3.70
N ILE A 251 -12.60 -33.14 -4.64
CA ILE A 251 -13.52 -34.13 -5.18
C ILE A 251 -14.03 -35.04 -4.07
N PHE A 252 -13.15 -35.55 -3.20
CA PHE A 252 -13.54 -36.38 -2.05
C PHE A 252 -14.41 -35.63 -1.04
N TYR A 253 -14.13 -34.34 -0.79
CA TYR A 253 -14.96 -33.52 0.08
C TYR A 253 -16.38 -33.43 -0.48
N ILE A 254 -16.53 -32.99 -1.73
CA ILE A 254 -17.85 -32.90 -2.35
C ILE A 254 -18.52 -34.28 -2.27
N ILE A 255 -17.78 -35.37 -2.55
CA ILE A 255 -18.28 -36.76 -2.46
C ILE A 255 -18.78 -37.10 -1.07
N LEU A 256 -18.02 -36.80 -0.02
CA LEU A 256 -18.36 -37.16 1.35
C LEU A 256 -19.45 -36.26 1.93
N ASP A 257 -19.39 -34.95 1.68
CA ASP A 257 -20.38 -33.96 2.12
C ASP A 257 -21.78 -34.37 1.69
N ASN A 258 -21.94 -34.70 0.41
CA ASN A 258 -23.23 -35.07 -0.16
C ASN A 258 -23.56 -36.59 0.00
N TYR A 259 -22.59 -37.45 0.30
CA TYR A 259 -22.86 -38.83 0.77
C TYR A 259 -23.44 -38.85 2.19
N ILE A 260 -22.88 -38.04 3.08
CA ILE A 260 -23.37 -37.86 4.45
C ILE A 260 -24.71 -37.12 4.44
N ASP A 261 -24.89 -36.15 3.52
CA ASP A 261 -26.17 -35.45 3.30
C ASP A 261 -27.34 -36.41 3.00
N ASN A 262 -27.07 -37.48 2.23
CA ASN A 262 -28.09 -38.44 1.80
C ASN A 262 -28.33 -39.63 2.76
N ASP A 263 -27.29 -40.28 3.31
CA ASP A 263 -27.45 -41.56 4.03
C ASP A 263 -27.50 -41.44 5.56
N ILE A 264 -26.82 -40.44 6.14
CA ILE A 264 -26.57 -40.38 7.59
C ILE A 264 -27.60 -39.49 8.30
N TYR A 265 -28.02 -38.39 7.69
CA TYR A 265 -28.94 -37.45 8.32
C TYR A 265 -30.36 -37.93 8.50
N THR A 266 -30.80 -38.86 7.66
CA THR A 266 -32.15 -39.41 7.73
C THR A 266 -32.38 -40.26 8.96
N ASN A 267 -31.30 -40.77 9.59
CA ASN A 267 -31.38 -41.76 10.67
C ASN A 267 -30.82 -41.28 12.02
N LEU A 268 -30.31 -40.05 12.12
CA LEU A 268 -29.80 -39.49 13.39
C LEU A 268 -30.75 -38.42 13.96
N PRO A 269 -31.02 -38.42 15.28
CA PRO A 269 -31.95 -37.50 15.94
C PRO A 269 -31.38 -36.10 16.18
N ALA A 270 -30.11 -35.86 15.83
CA ALA A 270 -29.50 -34.53 15.83
C ALA A 270 -29.72 -33.85 14.48
N LYS A 271 -30.17 -32.58 14.52
CA LYS A 271 -30.59 -31.78 13.36
C LYS A 271 -29.59 -31.90 12.20
N PRO A 272 -30.01 -32.29 10.99
CA PRO A 272 -29.10 -32.53 9.88
C PRO A 272 -28.16 -31.38 9.52
N LEU A 273 -28.68 -30.17 9.53
CA LEU A 273 -27.88 -28.98 9.30
C LEU A 273 -26.68 -28.88 10.25
N PHE A 274 -26.79 -29.41 11.47
CA PHE A 274 -25.74 -29.34 12.46
C PHE A 274 -24.55 -30.26 12.12
N ILE A 275 -24.78 -31.54 11.81
CA ILE A 275 -23.64 -32.39 11.40
C ILE A 275 -23.09 -31.88 10.06
N LEU A 276 -23.89 -31.25 9.20
CA LEU A 276 -23.44 -30.78 7.88
C LEU A 276 -22.52 -29.59 8.08
N THR A 277 -22.93 -28.64 8.90
CA THR A 277 -22.09 -27.50 9.28
C THR A 277 -20.79 -27.98 9.93
N LEU A 278 -20.86 -29.00 10.80
CA LEU A 278 -19.67 -29.58 11.41
C LEU A 278 -18.75 -30.23 10.38
N LEU A 279 -19.30 -30.95 9.41
CA LEU A 279 -18.54 -31.54 8.30
C LEU A 279 -17.95 -30.50 7.38
N THR A 280 -18.71 -29.46 7.03
CA THR A 280 -18.23 -28.35 6.22
C THR A 280 -17.09 -27.62 6.93
N ILE A 281 -17.19 -27.38 8.24
CA ILE A 281 -16.09 -26.79 9.03
C ILE A 281 -14.91 -27.77 9.08
N PHE A 282 -15.17 -29.06 9.32
CA PHE A 282 -14.13 -30.09 9.39
C PHE A 282 -13.37 -30.18 8.06
N PHE A 283 -14.07 -30.16 6.94
CA PHE A 283 -13.46 -30.14 5.63
C PHE A 283 -12.85 -28.80 5.29
N MET A 284 -13.41 -27.65 5.68
CA MET A 284 -12.72 -26.36 5.56
C MET A 284 -11.41 -26.36 6.33
N MET A 285 -11.34 -27.00 7.49
CA MET A 285 -10.10 -27.14 8.25
C MET A 285 -9.12 -28.09 7.56
N ILE A 286 -9.57 -29.26 7.08
CA ILE A 286 -8.74 -30.17 6.28
C ILE A 286 -8.24 -29.46 5.02
N PHE A 287 -9.11 -28.74 4.32
CA PHE A 287 -8.81 -28.02 3.10
C PHE A 287 -7.86 -26.87 3.37
N SER A 288 -8.06 -26.09 4.43
CA SER A 288 -7.14 -25.05 4.87
C SER A 288 -5.80 -25.62 5.33
N SER A 289 -5.79 -26.81 5.94
CA SER A 289 -4.56 -27.49 6.38
C SER A 289 -3.79 -28.06 5.20
N ILE A 290 -4.47 -28.64 4.22
CA ILE A 290 -3.87 -29.10 2.96
C ILE A 290 -3.46 -27.91 2.11
N ILE A 291 -4.23 -26.81 2.11
CA ILE A 291 -3.83 -25.55 1.46
C ILE A 291 -2.60 -25.01 2.12
N SER A 292 -2.56 -24.95 3.43
CA SER A 292 -1.39 -24.48 4.16
C SER A 292 -0.20 -25.40 3.89
N ARG A 293 -0.37 -26.73 3.95
CA ARG A 293 0.73 -27.69 3.70
C ARG A 293 1.19 -27.69 2.26
N LEU A 294 0.32 -27.58 1.26
CA LEU A 294 0.71 -27.48 -0.15
C LEU A 294 1.24 -26.12 -0.46
N SER A 295 0.62 -25.03 0.00
CA SER A 295 1.23 -23.70 -0.07
C SER A 295 2.57 -23.67 0.65
N LYS A 296 2.80 -24.54 1.63
CA LYS A 296 4.08 -24.69 2.33
C LYS A 296 4.97 -25.76 1.72
N THR A 297 4.49 -26.72 0.94
CA THR A 297 5.36 -27.72 0.26
C THR A 297 5.70 -27.23 -1.12
N ILE A 298 4.77 -26.55 -1.77
CA ILE A 298 4.97 -25.82 -3.01
C ILE A 298 5.63 -24.52 -2.68
N GLY A 299 5.25 -23.85 -1.58
CA GLY A 299 6.10 -22.87 -0.91
C GLY A 299 7.48 -23.46 -0.72
N CYS A 300 7.66 -24.53 0.06
CA CYS A 300 8.97 -25.12 0.32
C CYS A 300 9.64 -25.84 -0.84
N ARG A 301 9.01 -26.09 -2.00
CA ARG A 301 9.59 -26.88 -3.12
C ARG A 301 9.67 -26.10 -4.41
N ILE A 302 8.84 -25.07 -4.58
CA ILE A 302 9.32 -23.82 -5.16
C ILE A 302 10.52 -23.44 -4.32
N GLU A 303 10.39 -23.02 -3.07
CA GLU A 303 11.53 -22.68 -2.22
C GLU A 303 12.55 -23.80 -2.05
N GLU A 304 12.44 -25.08 -2.45
CA GLU A 304 13.57 -26.04 -2.43
C GLU A 304 14.17 -26.24 -3.81
N VAL A 305 13.37 -26.27 -4.89
CA VAL A 305 13.92 -26.35 -6.25
C VAL A 305 14.37 -24.97 -6.69
N GLU A 306 13.56 -23.95 -6.44
CA GLU A 306 14.00 -22.57 -6.34
C GLU A 306 15.12 -22.49 -5.30
N SER A 307 15.06 -22.87 -4.01
CA SER A 307 16.30 -22.73 -3.18
C SER A 307 17.45 -23.68 -3.51
N SER A 308 17.33 -24.71 -4.35
CA SER A 308 18.42 -25.62 -4.75
C SER A 308 19.00 -25.26 -6.11
N LEU A 309 18.15 -24.86 -7.05
CA LEU A 309 18.56 -24.19 -8.27
C LEU A 309 19.12 -22.83 -7.87
N ILE A 310 18.42 -22.02 -7.09
CA ILE A 310 18.98 -20.85 -6.40
C ILE A 310 20.15 -21.29 -5.54
N LYS A 311 20.22 -22.41 -4.79
CA LYS A 311 21.50 -22.71 -4.08
C LYS A 311 22.63 -23.04 -5.03
N SER A 312 22.43 -23.79 -6.11
CA SER A 312 23.47 -24.21 -7.04
C SER A 312 23.85 -23.10 -8.00
N GLU A 313 22.86 -22.39 -8.54
CA GLU A 313 22.96 -21.16 -9.29
C GLU A 313 23.50 -20.05 -8.39
N SER A 314 23.10 -19.91 -7.13
CA SER A 314 23.71 -18.98 -6.16
C SER A 314 25.05 -19.48 -5.67
N LEU A 315 25.41 -20.76 -5.76
CA LEU A 315 26.75 -21.24 -5.42
C LEU A 315 27.68 -21.03 -6.61
N PHE A 316 27.26 -21.37 -7.82
CA PHE A 316 27.93 -21.09 -9.09
C PHE A 316 28.07 -19.58 -9.31
N ARG A 317 26.96 -18.83 -9.17
CA ARG A 317 26.96 -17.37 -9.08
C ARG A 317 27.84 -16.98 -7.93
N SER A 318 27.66 -17.38 -6.66
CA SER A 318 28.54 -16.93 -5.57
C SER A 318 30.02 -17.15 -5.86
N VAL A 319 30.44 -18.28 -6.43
CA VAL A 319 31.84 -18.55 -6.80
C VAL A 319 32.30 -17.61 -7.91
N ILE A 320 31.59 -17.59 -9.03
CA ILE A 320 31.83 -16.66 -10.13
C ILE A 320 31.76 -15.20 -9.64
N HIS A 321 30.96 -14.94 -8.61
CA HIS A 321 30.65 -13.64 -8.03
C HIS A 321 31.62 -13.19 -6.93
N THR A 322 32.39 -14.11 -6.35
CA THR A 322 33.39 -13.82 -5.32
C THR A 322 34.82 -13.85 -5.87
N VAL A 323 35.01 -14.38 -7.08
CA VAL A 323 36.29 -14.30 -7.80
C VAL A 323 36.59 -12.81 -8.13
N PRO A 324 37.75 -12.26 -7.70
CA PRO A 324 38.11 -10.85 -7.91
C PRO A 324 38.70 -10.63 -9.31
N ALA A 325 38.05 -11.21 -10.32
CA ALA A 325 38.42 -11.17 -11.73
C ALA A 325 37.14 -11.24 -12.57
N VAL A 326 37.18 -10.68 -13.77
CA VAL A 326 36.01 -10.61 -14.66
C VAL A 326 35.78 -11.94 -15.31
N VAL A 327 34.53 -12.43 -15.29
CA VAL A 327 34.16 -13.73 -15.87
C VAL A 327 32.92 -13.57 -16.74
N ILE A 328 33.02 -14.05 -17.99
CA ILE A 328 31.94 -13.99 -18.99
C ILE A 328 31.82 -15.31 -19.71
N CYS A 329 30.59 -15.78 -19.87
CA CYS A 329 30.30 -16.93 -20.69
C CYS A 329 29.54 -16.50 -21.96
N LEU A 330 29.91 -17.03 -23.11
CA LEU A 330 29.31 -16.75 -24.42
C LEU A 330 28.82 -18.05 -25.08
N SER A 331 27.75 -17.99 -25.88
CA SER A 331 27.32 -19.10 -26.74
C SER A 331 28.31 -19.30 -27.90
N PRO A 332 28.25 -20.42 -28.64
CA PRO A 332 29.10 -20.66 -29.81
C PRO A 332 28.94 -19.60 -30.89
N GLU A 333 27.76 -19.00 -30.99
CA GLU A 333 27.43 -17.89 -31.89
C GLU A 333 27.81 -16.53 -31.30
N GLY A 334 28.18 -16.47 -30.02
CA GLY A 334 28.67 -15.29 -29.33
C GLY A 334 27.64 -14.58 -28.45
N GLU A 335 26.50 -15.19 -28.12
CA GLU A 335 25.49 -14.58 -27.25
C GLU A 335 25.90 -14.67 -25.78
N ILE A 336 25.76 -13.60 -25.01
CA ILE A 336 26.24 -13.57 -23.62
C ILE A 336 25.34 -14.42 -22.75
N LEU A 337 25.92 -15.41 -22.08
CA LEU A 337 25.23 -16.37 -21.23
C LEU A 337 25.37 -16.05 -19.74
N GLU A 338 26.58 -15.71 -19.28
CA GLU A 338 26.86 -15.40 -17.86
C GLU A 338 27.90 -14.30 -17.76
N PHE A 339 27.87 -13.55 -16.67
CA PHE A 339 28.56 -12.27 -16.56
C PHE A 339 28.60 -11.90 -15.08
N ASN A 340 29.73 -12.12 -14.44
CA ASN A 340 29.85 -12.04 -12.99
C ASN A 340 29.85 -10.60 -12.46
N PRO A 341 29.65 -10.33 -11.16
CA PRO A 341 29.66 -9.00 -10.58
C PRO A 341 30.88 -8.16 -10.91
N GLU A 342 32.06 -8.73 -11.17
CA GLU A 342 33.22 -7.96 -11.64
C GLU A 342 33.12 -7.62 -13.14
N ALA A 343 32.57 -8.49 -13.99
CA ALA A 343 32.14 -8.20 -15.37
C ALA A 343 31.00 -7.18 -15.41
N GLU A 344 30.01 -7.38 -14.53
CA GLU A 344 28.89 -6.48 -14.26
C GLU A 344 29.35 -5.17 -13.62
N LYS A 345 30.51 -5.06 -12.97
CA LYS A 345 31.14 -3.75 -12.70
C LYS A 345 31.81 -3.28 -13.97
N LEU A 346 32.38 -4.22 -14.71
CA LEU A 346 33.14 -3.97 -15.92
C LEU A 346 32.30 -3.46 -17.05
N TYR A 347 31.72 -4.28 -17.90
CA TYR A 347 30.81 -3.76 -18.91
C TYR A 347 29.40 -3.49 -18.39
N GLY A 348 29.10 -3.92 -17.15
CA GLY A 348 28.00 -3.47 -16.29
C GLY A 348 26.91 -2.62 -16.89
N LYS A 349 25.67 -2.99 -17.10
CA LYS A 349 25.25 -4.26 -17.60
C LYS A 349 25.72 -5.37 -16.72
N LYS A 350 25.22 -5.20 -15.49
CA LYS A 350 24.47 -6.26 -14.87
C LYS A 350 24.01 -7.16 -15.97
N LEU A 351 24.62 -8.31 -15.97
CA LEU A 351 24.36 -9.40 -16.85
C LEU A 351 23.03 -9.26 -17.61
N GLU A 352 21.92 -9.18 -16.87
CA GLU A 352 20.53 -8.99 -17.29
C GLU A 352 20.31 -7.98 -18.44
N ASP A 353 21.14 -6.93 -18.53
CA ASP A 353 21.11 -5.82 -19.50
C ASP A 353 21.89 -6.13 -20.81
N VAL A 354 22.71 -7.19 -20.77
CA VAL A 354 23.57 -7.71 -21.84
C VAL A 354 23.42 -9.20 -22.15
N ILE A 355 22.71 -9.97 -21.34
CA ILE A 355 22.47 -11.41 -21.54
C ILE A 355 21.67 -11.65 -22.82
N GLY A 356 21.90 -12.78 -23.50
CA GLY A 356 21.25 -13.17 -24.76
C GLY A 356 21.57 -12.25 -25.95
N LYS A 357 22.40 -11.23 -25.75
CA LYS A 357 22.75 -10.21 -26.71
C LYS A 357 24.15 -10.56 -27.21
N ASN A 358 24.29 -10.74 -28.52
CA ASN A 358 25.55 -11.19 -29.12
C ASN A 358 26.70 -10.28 -28.67
N PHE A 359 27.60 -10.79 -27.83
CA PHE A 359 28.72 -10.08 -27.21
C PHE A 359 29.56 -9.33 -28.23
N TYR A 360 29.85 -9.96 -29.37
CA TYR A 360 30.62 -9.33 -30.42
C TYR A 360 29.81 -8.22 -31.08
N LYS A 361 28.51 -8.41 -31.29
CA LYS A 361 27.65 -7.32 -31.78
C LYS A 361 27.43 -6.24 -30.73
N LEU A 362 27.47 -6.59 -29.45
CA LEU A 362 27.04 -5.71 -28.38
C LEU A 362 28.13 -4.90 -27.72
N PHE A 363 29.26 -5.53 -27.44
CA PHE A 363 30.37 -4.91 -26.73
C PHE A 363 31.57 -4.72 -27.63
N ILE A 364 31.66 -5.51 -28.70
CA ILE A 364 32.77 -5.44 -29.63
C ILE A 364 32.39 -4.60 -30.86
N PRO A 365 33.20 -3.62 -31.25
CA PRO A 365 32.89 -2.78 -32.39
C PRO A 365 32.98 -3.53 -33.72
N GLU A 366 32.13 -3.17 -34.69
CA GLU A 366 31.92 -3.89 -35.96
C GLU A 366 33.21 -4.12 -36.78
N LYS A 367 34.17 -3.19 -36.73
CA LYS A 367 35.52 -3.29 -37.35
C LYS A 367 36.40 -4.41 -36.77
N PHE A 368 36.23 -4.76 -35.50
CA PHE A 368 37.08 -5.73 -34.78
C PHE A 368 36.38 -7.08 -34.56
N ARG A 369 35.07 -7.18 -34.87
CA ARG A 369 34.25 -8.39 -34.67
C ARG A 369 34.83 -9.59 -35.40
N ASP A 370 35.27 -9.43 -36.64
CA ASP A 370 35.78 -10.55 -37.42
C ASP A 370 37.07 -11.13 -36.84
N SER A 371 37.90 -10.31 -36.20
CA SER A 371 39.11 -10.76 -35.47
C SER A 371 38.76 -11.51 -34.19
N PHE A 372 37.83 -10.97 -33.39
CA PHE A 372 37.36 -11.62 -32.16
C PHE A 372 36.58 -12.91 -32.45
N ILE A 373 35.73 -12.94 -33.48
CA ILE A 373 34.98 -14.12 -33.92
C ILE A 373 35.94 -15.20 -34.46
N LYS A 374 36.99 -14.82 -35.18
CA LYS A 374 38.03 -15.75 -35.64
C LYS A 374 38.83 -16.37 -34.48
N ASN A 375 39.18 -15.57 -33.46
CA ASN A 375 39.83 -16.09 -32.25
C ASN A 375 38.89 -16.99 -31.43
N SER A 376 37.61 -16.66 -31.37
CA SER A 376 36.59 -17.45 -30.67
C SER A 376 36.34 -18.82 -31.33
N LYS A 377 36.38 -18.88 -32.67
CA LYS A 377 36.29 -20.15 -33.43
C LYS A 377 37.48 -21.09 -33.17
N LYS A 378 38.68 -20.55 -32.90
CA LYS A 378 39.84 -21.36 -32.49
C LYS A 378 39.66 -21.97 -31.10
N VAL A 379 39.10 -21.19 -30.17
CA VAL A 379 38.78 -21.65 -28.80
C VAL A 379 37.73 -22.75 -28.81
N LEU A 380 36.68 -22.61 -29.63
CA LEU A 380 35.62 -23.62 -29.77
C LEU A 380 36.11 -24.95 -30.39
N ASN A 381 37.14 -24.91 -31.24
CA ASN A 381 37.69 -26.10 -31.92
C ASN A 381 38.75 -26.86 -31.11
N GLY A 382 39.28 -26.32 -30.02
CA GLY A 382 40.36 -27.01 -29.32
C GLY A 382 41.34 -26.15 -28.52
N GLU A 383 41.62 -24.93 -28.99
CA GLU A 383 42.85 -24.17 -28.69
C GLU A 383 42.67 -23.16 -27.55
N LYS A 384 43.65 -23.02 -26.65
CA LYS A 384 43.58 -22.07 -25.50
C LYS A 384 44.23 -20.72 -25.84
N VAL A 385 43.68 -19.63 -25.31
CA VAL A 385 44.18 -18.25 -25.50
C VAL A 385 44.39 -17.57 -24.14
N THR A 386 45.59 -17.07 -23.85
CA THR A 386 45.97 -16.49 -22.54
C THR A 386 46.88 -15.25 -22.65
N GLY A 387 46.77 -14.30 -21.71
CA GLY A 387 47.74 -13.20 -21.51
C GLY A 387 47.52 -11.94 -22.37
N ILE A 388 46.32 -11.76 -22.93
CA ILE A 388 46.01 -10.62 -23.80
C ILE A 388 45.63 -9.42 -22.93
N GLU A 389 46.44 -8.36 -22.97
CA GLU A 389 46.18 -7.11 -22.25
C GLU A 389 45.23 -6.23 -23.05
N ASP A 390 43.97 -6.26 -22.62
CA ASP A 390 42.96 -5.39 -23.16
C ASP A 390 42.60 -4.33 -22.14
N HIS A 391 42.53 -3.10 -22.63
CA HIS A 391 41.93 -2.01 -21.89
C HIS A 391 40.43 -2.24 -21.95
N PHE A 392 39.93 -3.03 -20.98
CA PHE A 392 38.51 -3.11 -20.74
C PHE A 392 38.13 -1.84 -19.99
N ASP A 393 37.78 -0.81 -20.78
CA ASP A 393 36.95 0.31 -20.33
C ASP A 393 35.72 -0.35 -19.72
N LEU A 394 35.77 -0.55 -18.39
CA LEU A 394 34.57 -0.83 -17.65
C LEU A 394 33.63 0.26 -18.14
N LYS A 395 32.44 -0.12 -18.61
CA LYS A 395 31.39 0.80 -19.03
C LYS A 395 31.24 2.01 -18.12
N ASN A 396 31.52 1.85 -16.82
CA ASN A 396 31.49 2.91 -15.83
C ASN A 396 32.66 3.90 -15.88
N GLY A 397 33.58 3.77 -16.83
CA GLY A 397 34.77 4.60 -16.94
C GLY A 397 35.95 4.18 -16.05
N SER A 398 35.83 3.16 -15.17
CA SER A 398 37.02 2.57 -14.54
C SER A 398 37.78 1.78 -15.60
N LYS A 399 38.97 2.25 -15.92
CA LYS A 399 39.80 1.52 -16.87
C LYS A 399 40.53 0.47 -16.05
N ARG A 400 40.09 -0.78 -16.17
CA ARG A 400 40.90 -1.90 -15.69
C ARG A 400 41.68 -2.42 -16.86
N MET A 401 42.99 -2.41 -16.68
CA MET A 401 43.83 -3.20 -17.57
C MET A 401 43.59 -4.65 -17.19
N LEU A 402 42.88 -5.33 -18.07
CA LEU A 402 42.55 -6.73 -17.89
C LEU A 402 43.39 -7.57 -18.80
N MET A 403 43.98 -8.57 -18.19
CA MET A 403 44.67 -9.61 -18.89
C MET A 403 43.73 -10.82 -19.05
N TRP A 404 43.36 -11.16 -20.29
CA TRP A 404 42.31 -12.14 -20.62
C TRP A 404 42.81 -13.55 -20.92
N ASN A 405 42.01 -14.51 -20.46
CA ASN A 405 42.20 -15.95 -20.65
C ASN A 405 40.86 -16.61 -21.02
N ASN A 406 40.78 -17.27 -22.19
CA ASN A 406 39.52 -17.79 -22.76
C ASN A 406 39.59 -19.31 -23.07
N ASP A 407 38.53 -20.05 -22.75
CA ASP A 407 38.41 -21.53 -22.93
C ASP A 407 36.96 -21.98 -23.28
N ARG A 408 36.72 -23.24 -23.69
CA ARG A 408 35.39 -23.76 -24.11
C ARG A 408 34.60 -24.49 -23.01
N ILE A 409 33.27 -24.40 -23.06
CA ILE A 409 32.31 -25.06 -22.14
C ILE A 409 31.63 -26.25 -22.87
N ILE A 410 31.53 -27.44 -22.25
CA ILE A 410 30.97 -28.68 -22.85
C ILE A 410 29.94 -29.40 -21.94
N ASP A 411 28.99 -30.17 -22.52
CA ASP A 411 27.99 -31.00 -21.80
C ASP A 411 28.45 -32.45 -21.56
N ASP A 412 27.72 -33.24 -20.75
CA ASP A 412 28.11 -34.63 -20.38
C ASP A 412 28.09 -35.61 -21.57
N ASN A 413 27.45 -35.22 -22.67
CA ASN A 413 27.45 -35.93 -23.96
C ASN A 413 28.53 -35.39 -24.92
N LYS A 414 29.44 -34.53 -24.42
CA LYS A 414 30.57 -33.90 -25.12
C LYS A 414 30.22 -32.89 -26.22
N ASN A 415 29.01 -32.33 -26.18
CA ASN A 415 28.63 -31.25 -27.07
C ASN A 415 29.16 -29.91 -26.55
N VAL A 416 29.61 -29.01 -27.44
CA VAL A 416 30.16 -27.70 -27.08
C VAL A 416 29.04 -26.69 -26.87
N LEU A 417 28.98 -26.16 -25.66
CA LEU A 417 27.94 -25.24 -25.19
C LEU A 417 28.34 -23.77 -25.31
N GLY A 418 29.64 -23.43 -25.39
CA GLY A 418 30.08 -22.04 -25.45
C GLY A 418 31.53 -21.79 -25.07
N ILE A 419 31.85 -20.54 -24.73
CA ILE A 419 33.18 -20.05 -24.32
C ILE A 419 33.07 -19.39 -22.94
N ILE A 420 34.03 -19.64 -22.04
CA ILE A 420 34.24 -18.87 -20.81
C ILE A 420 35.50 -18.01 -20.96
N ALA A 421 35.40 -16.73 -20.60
CA ALA A 421 36.45 -15.72 -20.68
C ALA A 421 36.70 -15.12 -19.29
N VAL A 422 37.96 -15.16 -18.82
CA VAL A 422 38.38 -14.68 -17.50
C VAL A 422 39.44 -13.58 -17.62
N GLY A 423 39.23 -12.42 -17.01
CA GLY A 423 40.13 -11.26 -17.07
C GLY A 423 40.67 -10.83 -15.70
N HIS A 424 42.00 -10.80 -15.53
CA HIS A 424 42.68 -10.39 -14.30
C HIS A 424 43.14 -8.94 -14.32
N ASP A 425 43.01 -8.26 -13.19
CA ASP A 425 43.29 -6.84 -13.06
C ASP A 425 44.74 -6.56 -12.63
N ILE A 426 45.51 -5.87 -13.48
CA ILE A 426 46.93 -5.49 -13.27
C ILE A 426 47.11 -4.01 -12.91
N THR A 427 46.03 -3.34 -12.50
CA THR A 427 45.97 -1.87 -12.37
C THR A 427 46.92 -1.27 -11.32
N GLU A 428 47.26 -1.96 -10.22
CA GLU A 428 48.12 -1.43 -9.14
C GLU A 428 49.57 -1.13 -9.60
N LEU A 429 50.07 -1.95 -10.52
CA LEU A 429 51.40 -1.84 -11.08
C LEU A 429 51.51 -0.64 -12.03
N LYS A 430 50.48 -0.46 -12.87
CA LYS A 430 50.37 0.71 -13.75
C LYS A 430 50.17 2.00 -12.98
N LYS A 431 49.55 1.93 -11.81
CA LYS A 431 49.32 3.05 -10.88
C LYS A 431 50.60 3.75 -10.41
N GLN A 432 51.73 3.08 -10.30
CA GLN A 432 52.99 3.68 -9.84
C GLN A 432 53.72 4.46 -10.94
N GLU A 433 53.74 3.94 -12.17
CA GLU A 433 54.15 4.73 -13.35
C GLU A 433 53.23 5.92 -13.54
N GLU A 434 51.94 5.66 -13.34
CA GLU A 434 50.93 6.70 -13.32
C GLU A 434 51.11 7.65 -12.14
N GLU A 435 51.70 7.28 -10.99
CA GLU A 435 51.94 8.17 -9.84
C GLU A 435 53.00 9.23 -10.14
N LEU A 436 54.02 8.89 -10.91
CA LEU A 436 55.03 9.84 -11.36
C LEU A 436 54.46 10.79 -12.42
N SER A 437 53.70 10.23 -13.38
CA SER A 437 52.93 11.03 -14.33
C SER A 437 51.92 11.92 -13.60
N LYS A 438 51.22 11.36 -12.60
CA LYS A 438 50.29 12.06 -11.71
C LYS A 438 50.99 13.11 -10.91
N SER A 439 52.21 12.94 -10.41
CA SER A 439 52.87 14.02 -9.68
C SER A 439 53.12 15.24 -10.58
N ARG A 440 53.49 15.00 -11.85
CA ARG A 440 53.68 16.06 -12.86
C ARG A 440 52.36 16.67 -13.32
N GLU A 441 51.34 15.85 -13.58
CA GLU A 441 49.98 16.27 -13.89
C GLU A 441 49.27 16.87 -12.68
N MET A 442 49.62 16.49 -11.47
CA MET A 442 49.12 17.01 -10.19
C MET A 442 49.77 18.34 -9.92
N PHE A 443 51.05 18.54 -10.21
CA PHE A 443 51.64 19.87 -10.17
C PHE A 443 51.01 20.79 -11.22
N LYS A 444 50.94 20.32 -12.48
CA LYS A 444 50.25 21.07 -13.55
C LYS A 444 48.78 21.31 -13.18
N GLY A 445 48.11 20.34 -12.59
CA GLY A 445 46.72 20.43 -12.14
C GLY A 445 46.55 21.37 -10.96
N ILE A 446 47.39 21.31 -9.93
CA ILE A 446 47.38 22.23 -8.79
C ILE A 446 47.66 23.66 -9.26
N TYR A 447 48.56 23.84 -10.22
CA TYR A 447 48.86 25.13 -10.82
C TYR A 447 47.69 25.64 -11.69
N GLU A 448 47.23 24.87 -12.67
CA GLU A 448 46.18 25.23 -13.63
C GLU A 448 44.79 25.34 -13.00
N GLN A 449 44.49 24.47 -12.03
CA GLN A 449 43.22 24.44 -11.29
C GLN A 449 43.32 25.15 -9.95
N SER A 450 44.41 25.87 -9.69
CA SER A 450 44.49 26.69 -8.49
C SER A 450 43.28 27.64 -8.48
N PRO A 451 42.50 27.73 -7.40
CA PRO A 451 41.30 28.58 -7.37
C PRO A 451 41.64 30.07 -7.43
N ILE A 452 42.92 30.39 -7.24
CA ILE A 452 43.47 31.71 -7.46
C ILE A 452 44.13 31.75 -8.84
N GLY A 453 43.88 32.83 -9.58
CA GLY A 453 44.64 33.14 -10.77
C GLY A 453 46.12 33.34 -10.41
N ILE A 454 47.01 32.66 -11.11
CA ILE A 454 48.46 32.77 -10.92
C ILE A 454 49.06 33.23 -12.23
N GLU A 455 49.82 34.32 -12.15
CA GLU A 455 50.65 34.82 -13.24
C GLU A 455 52.11 34.79 -12.80
N ILE A 456 52.97 34.29 -13.66
CA ILE A 456 54.41 34.19 -13.45
C ILE A 456 55.10 35.14 -14.42
N TYR A 457 55.74 36.15 -13.86
CA TYR A 457 56.52 37.15 -14.58
C TYR A 457 58.01 36.92 -14.40
N ASP A 458 58.79 37.30 -15.41
CA ASP A 458 60.24 37.34 -15.35
C ASP A 458 60.74 38.54 -14.52
N SER A 459 62.06 38.62 -14.35
CA SER A 459 62.74 39.73 -13.66
C SER A 459 62.50 41.12 -14.27
N GLN A 460 62.04 41.21 -15.51
CA GLN A 460 61.70 42.46 -16.22
C GLN A 460 60.19 42.77 -16.17
N GLY A 461 59.41 41.98 -15.43
CA GLY A 461 57.96 42.12 -15.34
C GLY A 461 57.23 41.71 -16.62
N THR A 462 57.80 40.81 -17.42
CA THR A 462 57.17 40.21 -18.61
C THR A 462 56.47 38.92 -18.24
N LEU A 463 55.21 38.75 -18.64
CA LEU A 463 54.46 37.52 -18.38
C LEU A 463 55.08 36.34 -19.12
N ILE A 464 55.53 35.33 -18.37
CA ILE A 464 56.12 34.08 -18.87
C ILE A 464 55.05 32.99 -18.95
N ASP A 465 54.22 32.91 -17.93
CA ASP A 465 53.22 31.85 -17.81
C ASP A 465 52.05 32.33 -16.96
N ILE A 466 50.87 31.79 -17.22
CA ILE A 466 49.62 32.14 -16.55
C ILE A 466 48.76 30.88 -16.47
N ASN A 467 48.17 30.63 -15.31
CA ASN A 467 47.33 29.46 -15.12
C ASN A 467 45.92 29.69 -15.70
N LEU A 468 45.19 28.61 -15.97
CA LEU A 468 43.84 28.68 -16.56
C LEU A 468 42.86 29.53 -15.75
N THR A 469 42.85 29.40 -14.41
CA THR A 469 41.94 30.21 -13.57
C THR A 469 42.18 31.70 -13.71
N CYS A 470 43.44 32.12 -13.89
CA CYS A 470 43.73 33.51 -14.17
C CYS A 470 43.19 33.93 -15.55
N MET A 471 43.38 33.10 -16.58
CA MET A 471 42.82 33.37 -17.90
C MET A 471 41.29 33.51 -17.85
N GLU A 472 40.60 32.72 -17.03
CA GLU A 472 39.14 32.80 -16.86
C GLU A 472 38.69 34.04 -16.10
N ILE A 473 39.33 34.34 -14.96
CA ILE A 473 39.08 35.55 -14.18
C ILE A 473 39.25 36.76 -15.09
N LEU A 474 40.33 36.79 -15.88
CA LEU A 474 40.67 37.90 -16.75
C LEU A 474 39.97 37.89 -18.13
N GLY A 475 39.27 36.81 -18.49
CA GLY A 475 38.53 36.65 -19.74
C GLY A 475 39.36 36.38 -21.00
N ILE A 476 40.59 35.89 -20.83
CA ILE A 476 41.59 35.66 -21.88
C ILE A 476 41.34 34.30 -22.55
N LYS A 477 41.37 34.27 -23.88
CA LYS A 477 41.06 33.05 -24.65
C LYS A 477 42.28 32.18 -24.96
N ASP A 478 43.39 32.78 -25.41
CA ASP A 478 44.64 32.07 -25.68
C ASP A 478 45.76 32.72 -24.88
N ILE A 479 46.59 31.88 -24.24
CA ILE A 479 47.76 32.32 -23.48
C ILE A 479 48.70 33.14 -24.37
N LYS A 480 48.83 32.78 -25.66
CA LYS A 480 49.71 33.47 -26.61
C LYS A 480 49.35 34.94 -26.84
N ASP A 481 48.10 35.32 -26.59
CA ASP A 481 47.62 36.70 -26.78
C ASP A 481 48.04 37.63 -25.62
N VAL A 482 48.46 37.05 -24.48
CA VAL A 482 48.86 37.78 -23.27
C VAL A 482 50.32 37.52 -22.86
N ILE A 483 50.95 36.42 -23.32
CA ILE A 483 52.39 36.21 -23.10
C ILE A 483 53.16 37.41 -23.66
N GLY A 484 54.05 37.99 -22.85
CA GLY A 484 54.73 39.24 -23.18
C GLY A 484 54.13 40.48 -22.51
N PHE A 485 52.93 40.38 -21.90
CA PHE A 485 52.30 41.47 -21.16
C PHE A 485 53.21 42.00 -20.04
N LYS A 486 53.18 43.32 -19.84
CA LYS A 486 54.04 44.03 -18.90
C LYS A 486 53.25 44.42 -17.66
N LEU A 487 53.56 43.77 -16.53
CA LEU A 487 52.89 43.98 -15.24
C LEU A 487 52.82 45.46 -14.84
N PHE A 488 53.92 46.20 -15.04
CA PHE A 488 54.01 47.61 -14.65
C PHE A 488 53.15 48.56 -15.52
N ASN A 489 52.65 48.09 -16.67
CA ASN A 489 51.83 48.88 -17.58
C ASN A 489 50.32 48.70 -17.36
N ASP A 490 49.89 47.84 -16.43
CA ASP A 490 48.47 47.64 -16.15
C ASP A 490 47.84 48.89 -15.49
N PRO A 491 46.83 49.53 -16.11
CA PRO A 491 46.14 50.69 -15.55
C PRO A 491 45.17 50.35 -14.41
N ASN A 492 44.84 49.07 -14.17
CA ASN A 492 44.07 48.65 -13.00
C ASN A 492 44.92 48.58 -11.73
N LEU A 493 46.25 48.58 -11.87
CA LEU A 493 47.17 48.63 -10.73
C LEU A 493 47.47 50.07 -10.33
N THR A 494 47.38 50.35 -9.04
CA THR A 494 47.70 51.65 -8.44
C THR A 494 49.19 51.96 -8.57
N ASP A 495 49.55 53.24 -8.72
CA ASP A 495 50.95 53.66 -8.80
C ASP A 495 51.75 53.31 -7.53
N GLU A 496 51.06 53.19 -6.40
CA GLU A 496 51.65 52.74 -5.13
C GLU A 496 52.13 51.29 -5.19
N ILE A 497 51.32 50.37 -5.75
CA ILE A 497 51.73 48.97 -5.97
C ILE A 497 52.94 48.93 -6.90
N LYS A 498 52.89 49.64 -8.02
CA LYS A 498 53.99 49.66 -9.01
C LYS A 498 55.30 50.14 -8.37
N GLY A 499 55.24 51.16 -7.53
CA GLY A 499 56.39 51.66 -6.77
C GLY A 499 56.99 50.65 -5.78
N LYS A 500 56.17 49.86 -5.08
CA LYS A 500 56.63 48.79 -4.17
C LYS A 500 57.30 47.64 -4.92
N LEU A 501 56.73 47.25 -6.06
CA LEU A 501 57.27 46.17 -6.89
C LEU A 501 58.63 46.51 -7.50
N LEU A 502 58.85 47.77 -7.92
CA LEU A 502 60.17 48.22 -8.41
C LEU A 502 61.27 48.15 -7.33
N ARG A 503 60.92 48.15 -6.04
CA ARG A 503 61.84 47.91 -4.92
C ARG A 503 61.92 46.44 -4.50
N SER A 504 61.30 45.53 -5.25
CA SER A 504 61.18 44.10 -4.93
C SER A 504 60.48 43.80 -3.59
N GLU A 505 59.52 44.64 -3.20
CA GLU A 505 58.68 44.41 -2.02
C GLU A 505 57.37 43.73 -2.42
N PRO A 506 56.83 42.80 -1.60
CA PRO A 506 55.51 42.23 -1.85
C PRO A 506 54.39 43.26 -1.64
N ALA A 507 53.33 43.20 -2.46
CA ALA A 507 52.20 44.13 -2.41
C ALA A 507 50.86 43.39 -2.45
N ARG A 508 49.88 43.85 -1.65
CA ARG A 508 48.51 43.29 -1.61
C ARG A 508 47.46 44.41 -1.65
N GLU A 509 46.41 44.25 -2.47
CA GLU A 509 45.28 45.18 -2.51
C GLU A 509 44.00 44.48 -3.02
N GLU A 510 42.83 44.92 -2.53
CA GLU A 510 41.53 44.55 -3.10
C GLU A 510 41.11 45.62 -4.10
N ILE A 511 41.02 45.27 -5.38
CA ILE A 511 40.72 46.22 -6.45
C ILE A 511 39.43 45.86 -7.18
N VAL A 512 38.79 46.88 -7.74
CA VAL A 512 37.70 46.71 -8.70
C VAL A 512 38.32 46.67 -10.09
N TYR A 513 38.46 45.46 -10.63
CA TYR A 513 39.07 45.25 -11.92
C TYR A 513 38.05 45.56 -13.04
N ASP A 514 38.39 46.54 -13.89
CA ASP A 514 37.50 47.05 -14.93
C ASP A 514 37.88 46.50 -16.31
N PHE A 515 37.11 45.54 -16.79
CA PHE A 515 37.36 44.88 -18.07
C PHE A 515 37.07 45.76 -19.29
N ASP A 516 36.33 46.85 -19.11
CA ASP A 516 36.06 47.80 -20.19
C ASP A 516 37.28 48.73 -20.39
N LEU A 517 38.01 49.04 -19.32
CA LEU A 517 39.29 49.77 -19.39
C LEU A 517 40.38 48.95 -20.10
N VAL A 518 40.45 47.65 -19.82
CA VAL A 518 41.39 46.71 -20.48
C VAL A 518 41.17 46.72 -22.00
N ARG A 519 39.92 46.64 -22.45
CA ARG A 519 39.57 46.67 -23.89
C ARG A 519 39.86 48.02 -24.53
N LYS A 520 39.52 49.12 -23.85
CA LYS A 520 39.78 50.48 -24.35
C LYS A 520 41.28 50.73 -24.60
N ASN A 521 42.13 50.25 -23.71
CA ASN A 521 43.58 50.42 -23.79
C ASN A 521 44.30 49.33 -24.59
N LYS A 522 43.55 48.35 -25.15
CA LYS A 522 44.05 47.23 -25.97
C LYS A 522 45.22 46.48 -25.33
N LEU A 523 45.12 46.25 -24.02
CA LEU A 523 46.19 45.58 -23.26
C LEU A 523 46.29 44.10 -23.62
N TYR A 524 45.14 43.43 -23.66
CA TYR A 524 44.95 42.08 -24.15
C TYR A 524 43.47 41.89 -24.51
N GLU A 525 43.16 40.88 -25.33
CA GLU A 525 41.78 40.60 -25.72
C GLU A 525 41.05 39.88 -24.58
N THR A 526 39.99 40.50 -24.06
CA THR A 526 39.16 39.93 -22.97
C THR A 526 37.69 39.83 -23.35
N THR A 527 37.08 38.72 -22.94
CA THR A 527 35.66 38.41 -23.10
C THR A 527 34.79 38.94 -21.96
N LYS A 528 35.39 39.32 -20.84
CA LYS A 528 34.68 39.81 -19.66
C LYS A 528 34.27 41.26 -19.88
N SER A 529 33.14 41.64 -19.28
CA SER A 529 32.58 42.98 -19.39
C SER A 529 32.08 43.46 -18.04
N GLY A 530 32.12 44.77 -17.82
CA GLY A 530 31.85 45.35 -16.51
C GLY A 530 32.98 45.09 -15.51
N LYS A 531 32.60 44.97 -14.22
CA LYS A 531 33.53 45.05 -13.09
C LYS A 531 33.48 43.78 -12.25
N SER A 532 34.66 43.33 -11.80
CA SER A 532 34.83 42.26 -10.83
C SER A 532 35.65 42.73 -9.63
N TYR A 533 35.45 42.09 -8.47
CA TYR A 533 36.23 42.37 -7.26
C TYR A 533 37.36 41.35 -7.16
N LEU A 534 38.60 41.83 -7.33
CA LEU A 534 39.79 40.99 -7.30
C LEU A 534 40.68 41.36 -6.12
N ASN A 535 41.09 40.38 -5.33
CA ASN A 535 42.13 40.52 -4.32
C ASN A 535 43.46 40.08 -4.94
N ILE A 536 44.38 41.03 -5.12
CA ILE A 536 45.64 40.83 -5.82
C ILE A 536 46.77 40.79 -4.82
N PHE A 537 47.64 39.78 -4.91
CA PHE A 537 48.86 39.67 -4.12
C PHE A 537 50.06 39.37 -5.01
N ILE A 538 51.04 40.27 -5.01
CA ILE A 538 52.21 40.21 -5.89
C ILE A 538 53.46 39.99 -5.04
N THR A 539 54.21 38.92 -5.34
CA THR A 539 55.41 38.53 -4.58
C THR A 539 56.59 38.23 -5.51
N PRO A 540 57.81 38.71 -5.20
CA PRO A 540 59.01 38.28 -5.92
C PRO A 540 59.39 36.82 -5.55
N TRP A 541 59.97 36.07 -6.50
CA TRP A 541 60.48 34.72 -6.28
C TRP A 541 61.90 34.53 -6.83
N GLU A 542 62.65 33.59 -6.23
CA GLU A 542 63.99 33.20 -6.66
C GLU A 542 64.22 31.69 -6.50
N ILE A 543 64.64 31.01 -7.57
CA ILE A 543 65.12 29.62 -7.48
C ILE A 543 66.66 29.64 -7.37
N LYS A 544 67.15 29.57 -6.12
CA LYS A 544 68.58 29.69 -5.77
C LYS A 544 69.50 28.74 -6.54
N LYS A 545 69.04 27.51 -6.86
CA LYS A 545 69.84 26.50 -7.58
C LYS A 545 70.13 26.88 -9.04
N TYR A 546 69.27 27.68 -9.66
CA TYR A 546 69.33 28.02 -11.10
C TYR A 546 69.45 29.52 -11.37
N GLY A 547 69.50 30.38 -10.34
CA GLY A 547 69.65 31.83 -10.47
C GLY A 547 68.47 32.56 -11.11
N GLN A 548 67.32 31.90 -11.25
CA GLN A 548 66.12 32.48 -11.87
C GLN A 548 65.33 33.31 -10.85
N LYS A 549 64.94 34.52 -11.26
CA LYS A 549 64.17 35.49 -10.48
C LYS A 549 62.99 36.04 -11.28
N GLY A 550 61.91 36.35 -10.59
CA GLY A 550 60.71 36.91 -11.21
C GLY A 550 59.67 37.35 -10.18
N TYR A 551 58.44 37.58 -10.64
CA TYR A 551 57.29 37.91 -9.79
C TYR A 551 56.18 36.89 -9.99
N ILE A 552 55.49 36.52 -8.92
CA ILE A 552 54.25 35.75 -8.95
C ILE A 552 53.13 36.69 -8.51
N VAL A 553 52.17 36.92 -9.39
CA VAL A 553 50.92 37.61 -9.09
C VAL A 553 49.87 36.56 -8.80
N ARG A 554 49.15 36.72 -7.69
CA ARG A 554 48.02 35.89 -7.29
C ARG A 554 46.76 36.74 -7.31
N LEU A 555 45.73 36.28 -8.00
CA LEU A 555 44.48 36.98 -8.24
C LEU A 555 43.36 36.11 -7.69
N ASN A 556 42.69 36.54 -6.63
CA ASN A 556 41.50 35.84 -6.15
C ASN A 556 40.24 36.63 -6.52
N ASP A 557 39.34 36.03 -7.28
CA ASP A 557 38.04 36.63 -7.57
C ASP A 557 37.11 36.40 -6.37
N ILE A 558 37.03 37.40 -5.50
CA ILE A 558 36.21 37.38 -4.29
C ILE A 558 34.75 37.79 -4.59
N THR A 559 34.38 37.94 -5.86
CA THR A 559 33.04 38.40 -6.25
C THR A 559 31.96 37.46 -5.70
N ARG A 560 32.16 36.14 -5.78
CA ARG A 560 31.19 35.16 -5.25
C ARG A 560 31.11 35.17 -3.73
N GLU A 561 32.22 35.31 -3.01
CA GLU A 561 32.21 35.38 -1.55
C GLU A 561 31.49 36.64 -1.07
N LYS A 562 31.72 37.77 -1.75
CA LYS A 562 30.95 39.00 -1.51
C LYS A 562 29.46 38.83 -1.80
N TYR A 563 29.10 38.02 -2.81
CA TYR A 563 27.70 37.66 -3.06
C TYR A 563 27.16 36.58 -2.11
N ALA A 564 27.97 35.64 -1.61
CA ALA A 564 27.58 34.57 -0.70
C ALA A 564 27.45 35.06 0.75
N GLU A 565 28.27 36.02 1.18
CA GLU A 565 28.03 36.80 2.39
C GLU A 565 26.68 37.51 2.29
N LYS A 566 26.37 38.06 1.12
CA LYS A 566 25.08 38.68 0.84
C LYS A 566 23.93 37.64 0.85
N GLU A 567 24.13 36.43 0.33
CA GLU A 567 23.14 35.34 0.38
C GLU A 567 22.98 34.70 1.75
N LEU A 568 24.06 34.54 2.53
CA LEU A 568 24.03 34.08 3.92
C LEU A 568 23.20 35.04 4.75
N LYS A 569 23.38 36.34 4.52
CA LYS A 569 22.54 37.37 5.11
C LYS A 569 21.07 37.18 4.71
N VAL A 570 20.79 36.91 3.44
CA VAL A 570 19.42 36.59 2.94
C VAL A 570 18.87 35.27 3.53
N SER A 571 19.70 34.27 3.78
CA SER A 571 19.30 32.98 4.36
C SER A 571 19.05 33.06 5.87
N GLN A 572 19.86 33.84 6.60
CA GLN A 572 19.60 34.20 7.99
C GLN A 572 18.28 34.98 8.09
N GLU A 573 18.05 35.93 7.18
CA GLU A 573 16.76 36.60 7.03
C GLU A 573 15.64 35.61 6.70
N ARG A 574 15.89 34.60 5.85
CA ARG A 574 14.92 33.54 5.55
C ARG A 574 14.59 32.65 6.76
N PHE A 575 15.58 32.20 7.53
CA PHE A 575 15.36 31.40 8.73
C PHE A 575 14.60 32.20 9.78
N LYS A 576 15.02 33.46 9.99
CA LYS A 576 14.30 34.42 10.82
C LYS A 576 12.83 34.55 10.38
N ASN A 577 12.59 34.76 9.08
CA ASN A 577 11.24 34.84 8.51
C ASN A 577 10.44 33.54 8.70
N ILE A 578 11.05 32.36 8.55
CA ILE A 578 10.38 31.07 8.76
C ILE A 578 9.94 30.94 10.21
N VAL A 579 10.85 31.10 11.17
CA VAL A 579 10.58 31.01 12.61
C VAL A 579 9.57 32.07 13.05
N GLU A 580 9.59 33.26 12.45
CA GLU A 580 8.60 34.32 12.70
C GLU A 580 7.22 34.04 12.06
N SER A 581 7.17 33.17 11.05
CA SER A 581 5.95 32.84 10.30
C SER A 581 5.23 31.57 10.75
N THR A 582 5.86 30.69 11.56
CA THR A 582 5.26 29.40 11.98
C THR A 582 3.98 29.57 12.81
N GLY A 583 3.75 30.74 13.38
CA GLY A 583 2.62 31.00 14.27
C GLY A 583 2.73 30.26 15.61
N GLU A 584 3.85 29.59 15.87
CA GLU A 584 4.20 28.93 17.14
C GLU A 584 5.24 29.76 17.88
N TRP A 585 5.16 29.77 19.20
CA TRP A 585 6.17 30.44 20.02
C TRP A 585 7.37 29.53 20.18
N VAL A 586 8.46 29.84 19.48
CA VAL A 586 9.74 29.11 19.55
C VAL A 586 10.62 29.77 20.60
N TRP A 587 11.14 28.96 21.52
CA TRP A 587 11.93 29.46 22.64
C TRP A 587 13.07 28.52 23.02
N GLU A 588 14.04 29.09 23.72
CA GLU A 588 15.11 28.37 24.41
C GLU A 588 15.24 28.90 25.83
N VAL A 589 15.53 28.01 26.78
CA VAL A 589 15.83 28.35 28.17
C VAL A 589 17.13 27.70 28.59
N ASP A 590 17.82 28.30 29.56
CA ASP A 590 18.96 27.68 30.22
C ASP A 590 18.55 26.60 31.25
N ALA A 591 19.53 25.99 31.92
CA ALA A 591 19.31 24.95 32.93
C ALA A 591 18.49 25.43 34.15
N ASN A 592 18.46 26.74 34.42
CA ASN A 592 17.65 27.35 35.48
C ASN A 592 16.25 27.74 34.99
N GLY A 593 15.96 27.57 33.70
CA GLY A 593 14.70 27.90 33.07
C GLY A 593 14.58 29.36 32.63
N LEU A 594 15.67 30.12 32.58
CA LEU A 594 15.70 31.50 32.09
C LEU A 594 15.69 31.49 30.56
N TYR A 595 14.79 32.26 29.92
CA TYR A 595 14.75 32.30 28.45
C TYR A 595 16.03 32.91 27.86
N THR A 596 16.68 32.19 26.95
CA THR A 596 17.87 32.62 26.20
C THR A 596 17.53 33.01 24.76
N TYR A 597 16.39 32.54 24.25
CA TYR A 597 15.85 32.92 22.95
C TYR A 597 14.32 32.87 22.97
N SER A 598 13.69 33.75 22.20
CA SER A 598 12.26 33.74 21.92
C SER A 598 12.01 34.40 20.57
N ASN A 599 11.21 33.77 19.71
CA ASN A 599 10.70 34.46 18.53
C ASN A 599 9.60 35.49 18.92
N PRO A 600 9.30 36.48 18.07
CA PRO A 600 8.26 37.50 18.29
C PRO A 600 6.82 36.97 18.45
N VAL A 601 6.56 35.69 18.16
CA VAL A 601 5.22 35.11 18.29
C VAL A 601 4.70 35.15 19.74
N VAL A 602 5.61 35.17 20.71
CA VAL A 602 5.28 35.36 22.14
C VAL A 602 4.46 36.64 22.39
N GLU A 603 4.64 37.68 21.59
CA GLU A 603 3.88 38.92 21.71
C GLU A 603 2.43 38.74 21.29
N LYS A 604 2.18 37.96 20.22
CA LYS A 604 0.82 37.63 19.79
C LYS A 604 0.14 36.64 20.73
N MET A 605 0.88 35.67 21.28
CA MET A 605 0.33 34.63 22.15
C MET A 605 0.12 35.09 23.59
N LEU A 606 1.07 35.84 24.16
CA LEU A 606 1.10 36.21 25.57
C LEU A 606 1.21 37.72 25.83
N GLY A 607 1.37 38.55 24.79
CA GLY A 607 1.43 40.01 24.93
C GLY A 607 2.79 40.56 25.39
N TYR A 608 3.81 39.72 25.55
CA TYR A 608 5.17 40.13 25.92
C TYR A 608 6.05 40.28 24.69
N THR A 609 6.93 41.27 24.65
CA THR A 609 7.95 41.30 23.58
C THR A 609 9.10 40.34 23.91
N PRO A 610 9.85 39.84 22.92
CA PRO A 610 11.03 38.99 23.17
C PRO A 610 12.02 39.62 24.17
N GLU A 611 12.20 40.94 24.15
CA GLU A 611 13.11 41.67 25.05
C GLU A 611 12.61 41.72 26.51
N GLU A 612 11.31 41.55 26.74
CA GLU A 612 10.72 41.45 28.07
C GLU A 612 10.86 40.03 28.65
N VAL A 613 11.12 39.03 27.80
CA VAL A 613 11.19 37.61 28.15
C VAL A 613 12.64 37.14 28.25
N VAL A 614 13.42 37.31 27.18
CA VAL A 614 14.80 36.82 27.06
C VAL A 614 15.71 37.50 28.08
N GLY A 615 16.39 36.70 28.90
CA GLY A 615 17.29 37.13 29.96
C GLY A 615 16.62 37.75 31.19
N ARG A 616 15.28 37.84 31.22
CA ARG A 616 14.54 38.55 32.28
C ARG A 616 13.50 37.70 32.99
N LYS A 617 12.90 36.72 32.29
CA LYS A 617 11.85 35.85 32.83
C LYS A 617 12.28 34.41 32.75
N HIS A 618 11.90 33.63 33.76
CA HIS A 618 11.93 32.18 33.66
C HIS A 618 10.61 31.68 33.11
N PHE A 619 10.57 30.47 32.54
CA PHE A 619 9.33 29.90 31.99
C PHE A 619 8.18 29.89 33.01
N TYR A 620 8.49 29.64 34.28
CA TYR A 620 7.48 29.60 35.34
C TYR A 620 6.95 30.98 35.75
N ASP A 621 7.62 32.08 35.37
CA ASP A 621 7.12 33.43 35.64
C ASP A 621 5.93 33.81 34.76
N LEU A 622 5.70 33.04 33.69
CA LEU A 622 4.59 33.22 32.78
C LEU A 622 3.43 32.24 33.05
N PHE A 623 3.53 31.37 34.06
CA PHE A 623 2.42 30.50 34.45
C PHE A 623 1.35 31.23 35.27
N ASP A 624 0.14 30.68 35.25
CA ASP A 624 -0.95 31.11 36.11
C ASP A 624 -0.54 31.12 37.60
N PRO A 625 -0.75 32.22 38.36
CA PRO A 625 -0.23 32.35 39.73
C PRO A 625 -0.68 31.26 40.70
N GLU A 626 -1.91 30.75 40.54
CA GLU A 626 -2.46 29.67 41.39
C GLU A 626 -1.76 28.32 41.14
N MET A 627 -1.24 28.12 39.92
CA MET A 627 -0.62 26.86 39.49
C MET A 627 0.91 26.93 39.37
N LYS A 628 1.49 28.12 39.44
CA LYS A 628 2.91 28.41 39.22
C LYS A 628 3.84 27.46 39.99
N GLU A 629 3.71 27.38 41.31
CA GLU A 629 4.62 26.57 42.14
C GLU A 629 4.52 25.06 41.85
N LYS A 630 3.29 24.58 41.58
CA LYS A 630 3.06 23.18 41.22
C LYS A 630 3.70 22.84 39.87
N LEU A 631 3.49 23.69 38.87
CA LEU A 631 4.01 23.46 37.51
C LEU A 631 5.53 23.64 37.44
N LYS A 632 6.08 24.61 38.18
CA LYS A 632 7.53 24.81 38.34
C LYS A 632 8.21 23.56 38.87
N LYS A 633 7.67 22.95 39.93
CA LYS A 633 8.22 21.71 40.50
C LYS A 633 8.23 20.56 39.49
N ILE A 634 7.12 20.35 38.78
CA ILE A 634 6.99 19.31 37.76
C ILE A 634 8.01 19.52 36.62
N ALA A 635 8.17 20.76 36.17
CA ALA A 635 9.12 21.09 35.11
C ALA A 635 10.58 20.82 35.54
N PHE A 636 10.99 21.22 36.74
CA PHE A 636 12.33 20.94 37.23
C PHE A 636 12.59 19.45 37.53
N GLU A 637 11.58 18.69 37.94
CA GLU A 637 11.70 17.23 38.02
C GLU A 637 11.99 16.62 36.65
N ASN A 638 11.35 17.11 35.58
CA ASN A 638 11.66 16.68 34.21
C ASN A 638 13.06 17.10 33.75
N PHE A 639 13.50 18.32 34.10
CA PHE A 639 14.85 18.81 33.80
C PHE A 639 15.92 17.93 34.47
N SER A 640 15.74 17.60 35.75
CA SER A 640 16.66 16.72 36.50
C SER A 640 16.81 15.32 35.88
N LYS A 641 15.76 14.85 35.21
CA LYS A 641 15.73 13.56 34.50
C LYS A 641 16.08 13.67 33.01
N LYS A 642 16.37 14.89 32.51
CA LYS A 642 16.65 15.20 31.09
C LYS A 642 15.59 14.65 30.13
N LEU A 643 14.32 14.63 30.56
CA LEU A 643 13.24 14.06 29.74
C LEU A 643 12.74 15.07 28.71
N PRO A 644 12.41 14.66 27.48
CA PRO A 644 11.73 15.53 26.53
C PRO A 644 10.34 15.89 27.04
N LEU A 645 9.96 17.15 26.87
CA LEU A 645 8.63 17.65 27.13
C LEU A 645 7.76 17.32 25.92
N LYS A 646 6.68 16.57 26.13
CA LYS A 646 5.78 16.15 25.05
C LYS A 646 4.36 16.51 25.40
N ASN A 647 3.73 17.33 24.55
CA ASN A 647 2.34 17.76 24.65
C ASN A 647 1.96 18.23 26.06
N LEU A 648 2.86 18.94 26.73
CA LEU A 648 2.59 19.43 28.09
C LEU A 648 1.70 20.66 27.98
N VAL A 649 0.45 20.53 28.42
CA VAL A 649 -0.48 21.66 28.39
C VAL A 649 -0.42 22.41 29.71
N ASN A 650 0.00 23.66 29.64
CA ASN A 650 0.09 24.53 30.80
C ASN A 650 -0.73 25.82 30.59
N PRO A 651 -1.39 26.34 31.65
CA PRO A 651 -1.99 27.66 31.63
C PRO A 651 -0.91 28.72 31.82
N PHE A 652 -0.70 29.51 30.78
CA PHE A 652 0.12 30.71 30.81
C PHE A 652 -0.74 31.95 31.03
N LEU A 653 -0.12 32.99 31.58
CA LEU A 653 -0.73 34.28 31.85
C LEU A 653 -0.33 35.27 30.76
N HIS A 654 -1.31 35.71 29.99
CA HIS A 654 -1.15 36.83 29.07
C HIS A 654 -0.93 38.14 29.84
N LYS A 655 -0.20 39.10 29.26
CA LYS A 655 0.14 40.39 29.87
C LYS A 655 -1.08 41.22 30.34
N ASN A 656 -2.24 41.01 29.72
CA ASN A 656 -3.52 41.64 30.09
C ASN A 656 -4.27 40.92 31.24
N GLY A 657 -3.72 39.81 31.75
CA GLY A 657 -4.31 39.00 32.81
C GLY A 657 -5.18 37.81 32.36
N SER A 658 -5.42 37.60 31.06
CA SER A 658 -6.18 36.43 30.59
C SER A 658 -5.33 35.15 30.58
N LYS A 659 -5.97 34.00 30.81
CA LYS A 659 -5.30 32.69 30.74
C LYS A 659 -5.24 32.19 29.29
N VAL A 660 -4.08 31.71 28.87
CA VAL A 660 -3.82 31.12 27.54
C VAL A 660 -3.27 29.72 27.76
N PHE A 661 -3.84 28.72 27.09
CA PHE A 661 -3.40 27.33 27.21
C PHE A 661 -2.40 27.01 26.10
N LEU A 662 -1.15 26.83 26.48
CA LEU A 662 -0.10 26.47 25.56
C LEU A 662 0.24 24.99 25.68
N GLU A 663 0.33 24.32 24.53
CA GLU A 663 0.86 22.97 24.42
C GLU A 663 2.35 23.04 24.10
N THR A 664 3.15 22.57 25.05
CA THR A 664 4.60 22.64 25.00
C THR A 664 5.22 21.34 24.49
N ASN A 665 6.05 21.46 23.46
CA ASN A 665 6.96 20.41 23.01
C ASN A 665 8.40 20.90 23.08
N GLY A 666 9.27 20.15 23.76
CA GLY A 666 10.64 20.57 23.98
C GLY A 666 11.60 19.42 24.21
N VAL A 667 12.86 19.64 23.87
CA VAL A 667 13.95 18.68 24.03
C VAL A 667 15.08 19.29 24.87
N PRO A 668 15.77 18.47 25.67
CA PRO A 668 16.95 18.95 26.38
C PRO A 668 18.05 19.32 25.38
N VAL A 669 18.71 20.44 25.64
CA VAL A 669 19.96 20.81 24.98
C VAL A 669 21.09 20.38 25.89
N LEU A 670 21.93 19.48 25.39
CA LEU A 670 23.03 18.88 26.13
C LEU A 670 24.35 19.40 25.54
N ASP A 671 25.34 19.60 26.41
CA ASP A 671 26.71 19.80 25.95
C ASP A 671 27.35 18.48 25.49
N LYS A 672 28.65 18.53 25.14
CA LYS A 672 29.40 17.33 24.69
C LYS A 672 29.65 16.32 25.81
N GLU A 673 29.46 16.70 27.07
CA GLU A 673 29.69 15.89 28.28
C GLU A 673 28.36 15.40 28.90
N ASP A 674 27.26 15.53 28.15
CA ASP A 674 25.90 15.16 28.55
C ASP A 674 25.34 16.04 29.69
N ASN A 675 25.96 17.15 30.06
CA ASN A 675 25.37 18.06 31.04
C ASN A 675 24.22 18.86 30.43
N LEU A 676 23.20 19.12 31.24
CA LEU A 676 22.04 19.89 30.80
C LEU A 676 22.42 21.37 30.67
N MET A 677 22.45 21.88 29.44
CA MET A 677 22.61 23.30 29.16
C MET A 677 21.29 24.06 29.25
N GLY A 678 20.19 23.38 28.99
CA GLY A 678 18.86 23.96 28.98
C GLY A 678 17.88 23.17 28.14
N TYR A 679 16.81 23.82 27.69
CA TYR A 679 15.79 23.21 26.85
C TYR A 679 15.46 24.12 25.68
N ARG A 680 15.11 23.53 24.53
CA ARG A 680 14.51 24.26 23.42
C ARG A 680 13.22 23.61 23.00
N GLY A 681 12.28 24.44 22.58
CA GLY A 681 10.96 23.96 22.27
C GLY A 681 10.13 24.96 21.52
N MET A 682 8.89 24.56 21.32
CA MET A 682 7.85 25.39 20.76
C MET A 682 6.57 25.21 21.58
N ASP A 683 5.82 26.29 21.68
CA ASP A 683 4.51 26.34 22.27
C ASP A 683 3.47 26.68 21.20
N SER A 684 2.42 25.88 21.15
CA SER A 684 1.26 26.12 20.29
C SER A 684 0.08 26.57 21.17
N ASP A 685 -0.58 27.66 20.80
CA ASP A 685 -1.81 28.07 21.48
C ASP A 685 -2.96 27.13 21.11
N ILE A 686 -3.46 26.40 22.11
CA ILE A 686 -4.58 25.46 21.96
C ILE A 686 -5.85 25.96 22.66
N THR A 687 -5.89 27.23 23.08
CA THR A 687 -7.03 27.82 23.81
C THR A 687 -8.32 27.67 23.02
N GLU A 688 -8.32 28.07 21.74
CA GLU A 688 -9.48 27.94 20.85
C GLU A 688 -9.84 26.48 20.61
N LYS A 689 -8.84 25.63 20.33
CA LYS A 689 -9.02 24.18 20.11
C LYS A 689 -9.67 23.50 21.33
N ARG A 690 -9.25 23.83 22.55
CA ARG A 690 -9.84 23.29 23.79
C ARG A 690 -11.25 23.81 24.01
N SER A 691 -11.51 25.09 23.73
CA SER A 691 -12.86 25.67 23.80
C SER A 691 -13.81 24.94 22.83
N LEU A 692 -13.40 24.75 21.58
CA LEU A 692 -14.16 24.03 20.55
C LEU A 692 -14.35 22.55 20.89
N GLN A 693 -13.32 21.87 21.41
CA GLN A 693 -13.46 20.48 21.89
C GLN A 693 -14.44 20.38 23.05
N GLY A 694 -14.41 21.33 24.00
CA GLY A 694 -15.37 21.42 25.09
C GLY A 694 -16.80 21.59 24.57
N GLN A 695 -17.00 22.53 23.64
CA GLN A 695 -18.29 22.76 22.99
C GLN A 695 -18.77 21.53 22.20
N PHE A 696 -17.88 20.85 21.48
CA PHE A 696 -18.20 19.64 20.73
C PHE A 696 -18.61 18.49 21.65
N LEU A 697 -17.87 18.26 22.74
CA LEU A 697 -18.21 17.27 23.76
C LEU A 697 -19.56 17.59 24.42
N GLN A 698 -19.84 18.85 24.72
CA GLN A 698 -21.12 19.29 25.26
C GLN A 698 -22.25 19.10 24.24
N SER A 699 -22.02 19.41 22.97
CA SER A 699 -22.97 19.15 21.87
C SER A 699 -23.23 17.65 21.67
N GLN A 700 -22.21 16.79 21.75
CA GLN A 700 -22.37 15.34 21.68
C GLN A 700 -23.15 14.78 22.87
N LYS A 701 -22.86 15.24 24.09
CA LYS A 701 -23.66 14.89 25.28
C LYS A 701 -25.11 15.29 25.10
N MET A 702 -25.38 16.50 24.59
CA MET A 702 -26.73 16.98 24.33
C MET A 702 -27.45 16.18 23.23
N GLU A 703 -26.74 15.78 22.17
CA GLU A 703 -27.29 14.93 21.11
C GLU A 703 -27.65 13.52 21.62
N ALA A 704 -26.77 12.93 22.45
CA ALA A 704 -27.00 11.62 23.05
C ALA A 704 -28.20 11.64 24.01
N ILE A 705 -28.28 12.65 24.89
CA ILE A 705 -29.44 12.86 25.78
C ILE A 705 -30.71 13.08 24.96
N GLY A 706 -30.68 13.89 23.90
CA GLY A 706 -31.85 14.14 23.05
C GLY A 706 -32.34 12.93 22.26
N LYS A 707 -31.44 12.05 21.79
CA LYS A 707 -31.81 10.77 21.12
C LYS A 707 -32.42 9.78 22.11
N LEU A 708 -31.81 9.62 23.29
CA LEU A 708 -32.32 8.75 24.34
C LEU A 708 -33.67 9.23 24.87
N ALA A 709 -33.79 10.52 25.18
CA ALA A 709 -35.04 11.12 25.65
C ALA A 709 -36.18 10.99 24.63
N GLY A 710 -35.89 11.12 23.33
CA GLY A 710 -36.89 10.96 22.27
C GLY A 710 -37.45 9.54 22.16
N GLY A 711 -36.58 8.52 22.19
CA GLY A 711 -37.00 7.11 22.15
C GLY A 711 -37.73 6.68 23.41
N VAL A 712 -37.17 7.02 24.58
CA VAL A 712 -37.76 6.68 25.88
C VAL A 712 -39.12 7.36 26.06
N ALA A 713 -39.25 8.65 25.75
CA ALA A 713 -40.52 9.36 25.90
C ALA A 713 -41.61 8.86 24.93
N HIS A 714 -41.25 8.46 23.71
CA HIS A 714 -42.18 7.81 22.78
C HIS A 714 -42.74 6.52 23.38
N ASP A 715 -41.87 5.68 23.93
CA ASP A 715 -42.28 4.38 24.50
C ASP A 715 -43.12 4.55 25.78
N PHE A 716 -42.76 5.51 26.64
CA PHE A 716 -43.59 5.86 27.81
C PHE A 716 -44.96 6.39 27.39
N ASN A 717 -45.03 7.28 26.39
CA ASN A 717 -46.31 7.79 25.90
C ASN A 717 -47.20 6.68 25.34
N ASN A 718 -46.62 5.66 24.68
CA ASN A 718 -47.38 4.50 24.21
C ASN A 718 -48.00 3.70 25.37
N ILE A 719 -47.22 3.46 26.43
CA ILE A 719 -47.70 2.76 27.63
C ILE A 719 -48.75 3.60 28.35
N LEU A 720 -48.49 4.90 28.57
CA LEU A 720 -49.42 5.82 29.23
C LEU A 720 -50.75 5.93 28.46
N THR A 721 -50.71 5.96 27.13
CA THR A 721 -51.90 5.98 26.27
C THR A 721 -52.72 4.70 26.43
N ALA A 722 -52.06 3.54 26.50
CA ALA A 722 -52.75 2.26 26.74
C ALA A 722 -53.39 2.18 28.13
N ILE A 723 -52.66 2.61 29.18
CA ILE A 723 -53.20 2.65 30.55
C ILE A 723 -54.37 3.64 30.64
N MET A 724 -54.28 4.79 29.96
CA MET A 724 -55.38 5.76 29.88
C MET A 724 -56.62 5.12 29.24
N GLY A 725 -56.45 4.47 28.08
CA GLY A 725 -57.54 3.79 27.37
C GLY A 725 -58.19 2.68 28.20
N TYR A 726 -57.42 1.83 28.88
CA TYR A 726 -57.98 0.83 29.79
C TYR A 726 -58.70 1.45 30.98
N SER A 727 -58.17 2.54 31.54
CA SER A 727 -58.80 3.25 32.65
C SER A 727 -60.17 3.81 32.25
N GLU A 728 -60.27 4.39 31.04
CA GLU A 728 -61.54 4.88 30.47
C GLU A 728 -62.52 3.74 30.15
N MET A 729 -62.04 2.60 29.64
CA MET A 729 -62.88 1.41 29.40
C MET A 729 -63.42 0.79 30.69
N VAL A 730 -62.64 0.82 31.78
CA VAL A 730 -63.12 0.36 33.10
C VAL A 730 -64.10 1.37 33.67
N GLU A 731 -63.86 2.67 33.52
CA GLU A 731 -64.77 3.75 33.95
C GLU A 731 -66.16 3.63 33.31
N THR A 732 -66.22 3.27 32.02
CA THR A 732 -67.48 3.10 31.27
C THR A 732 -68.24 1.82 31.61
N LYS A 733 -67.57 0.76 32.10
CA LYS A 733 -68.18 -0.53 32.44
C LYS A 733 -68.59 -0.66 33.91
N ILE A 734 -68.09 0.22 34.79
CA ILE A 734 -68.41 0.17 36.22
C ILE A 734 -69.61 1.07 36.53
N SER A 735 -70.74 0.42 36.87
CA SER A 735 -71.93 1.09 37.38
C SER A 735 -71.99 0.96 38.90
N GLY A 736 -71.89 2.08 39.63
CA GLY A 736 -72.32 2.17 41.03
C GLY A 736 -71.28 1.98 42.15
N ASN A 737 -69.96 2.06 41.88
CA ASN A 737 -68.95 2.03 42.95
C ASN A 737 -68.05 3.29 42.95
N ASP A 738 -68.43 4.28 43.76
CA ASP A 738 -67.76 5.59 43.83
C ASP A 738 -66.31 5.51 44.31
N LYS A 739 -65.95 4.49 45.11
CA LYS A 739 -64.55 4.26 45.51
C LYS A 739 -63.68 3.85 44.32
N VAL A 740 -64.20 2.97 43.45
CA VAL A 740 -63.45 2.53 42.27
C VAL A 740 -63.36 3.65 41.23
N LYS A 741 -64.41 4.46 41.07
CA LYS A 741 -64.35 5.67 40.24
C LYS A 741 -63.29 6.67 40.72
N ASN A 742 -63.17 6.87 42.04
CA ASN A 742 -62.11 7.73 42.60
C ASN A 742 -60.72 7.14 42.36
N TYR A 743 -60.52 5.83 42.46
CA TYR A 743 -59.23 5.22 42.11
C TYR A 743 -58.89 5.37 40.63
N ILE A 744 -59.87 5.20 39.73
CA ILE A 744 -59.67 5.43 38.29
C ILE A 744 -59.32 6.90 38.02
N LYS A 745 -59.98 7.85 38.69
CA LYS A 745 -59.67 9.27 38.59
C LYS A 745 -58.23 9.58 39.03
N GLU A 746 -57.76 8.99 40.13
CA GLU A 746 -56.36 9.14 40.58
C GLU A 746 -55.37 8.52 39.60
N ILE A 747 -55.70 7.38 38.98
CA ILE A 747 -54.89 6.77 37.91
C ILE A 747 -54.79 7.71 36.71
N LYS A 748 -55.91 8.28 36.23
CA LYS A 748 -55.93 9.22 35.10
C LYS A 748 -55.12 10.50 35.42
N ASN A 749 -55.29 11.08 36.61
CA ASN A 749 -54.49 12.21 37.08
C ASN A 749 -52.99 11.88 37.18
N GLY A 750 -52.64 10.63 37.54
CA GLY A 750 -51.26 10.14 37.54
C GLY A 750 -50.68 10.04 36.13
N ILE A 751 -51.48 9.55 35.18
CA ILE A 751 -51.09 9.42 33.76
C ILE A 751 -50.90 10.79 33.11
N GLU A 752 -51.78 11.76 33.37
CA GLU A 752 -51.63 13.13 32.86
C GLU A 752 -50.35 13.79 33.37
N ARG A 753 -50.03 13.61 34.66
CA ARG A 753 -48.76 14.08 35.24
C ARG A 753 -47.55 13.41 34.59
N ALA A 754 -47.61 12.09 34.39
CA ALA A 754 -46.56 11.34 33.73
C ALA A 754 -46.38 11.76 32.25
N SER A 755 -47.47 12.04 31.53
CA SER A 755 -47.44 12.50 30.14
C SER A 755 -46.90 13.92 30.00
N SER A 756 -47.18 14.80 30.98
CA SER A 756 -46.56 16.13 31.03
C SER A 756 -45.04 16.02 31.22
N LEU A 757 -44.58 15.11 32.09
CA LEU A 757 -43.16 14.88 32.34
C LEU A 757 -42.44 14.32 31.10
N THR A 758 -43.06 13.37 30.38
CA THR A 758 -42.49 12.81 29.14
C THR A 758 -42.42 13.84 28.01
N ASN A 759 -43.42 14.74 27.89
CA ASN A 759 -43.41 15.81 26.89
C ASN A 759 -42.33 16.87 27.15
N GLN A 760 -41.97 17.12 28.40
CA GLN A 760 -40.83 17.98 28.74
C GLN A 760 -39.49 17.29 28.47
N LEU A 761 -39.38 15.98 28.68
CA LEU A 761 -38.24 15.17 28.20
C LEU A 761 -38.09 15.24 26.67
N LEU A 762 -39.19 15.25 25.92
CA LEU A 762 -39.19 15.42 24.46
C LEU A 762 -38.66 16.79 24.01
N ALA A 763 -38.73 17.84 24.84
CA ALA A 763 -38.19 19.17 24.51
C ALA A 763 -36.66 19.18 24.37
N PHE A 764 -35.97 18.21 24.99
CA PHE A 764 -34.53 18.00 24.81
C PHE A 764 -34.19 17.25 23.51
N SER A 765 -35.19 16.69 22.81
CA SER A 765 -35.01 15.98 21.55
C SER A 765 -35.16 16.92 20.36
N ARG A 766 -34.26 16.83 19.37
CA ARG A 766 -34.23 17.66 18.13
C ARG A 766 -35.48 17.54 17.22
N LYS A 767 -36.56 16.89 17.65
CA LYS A 767 -37.74 16.54 16.83
C LYS A 767 -39.02 17.35 17.13
N GLN A 768 -38.99 18.38 17.97
CA GLN A 768 -40.17 19.25 18.11
C GLN A 768 -40.34 20.15 16.87
N ASN A 769 -41.53 20.14 16.26
CA ASN A 769 -41.89 21.05 15.17
C ASN A 769 -42.02 22.47 15.73
N ILE A 770 -41.01 23.31 15.52
CA ILE A 770 -41.04 24.74 15.88
C ILE A 770 -41.85 25.51 14.82
N ASN A 771 -42.80 26.35 15.24
CA ASN A 771 -43.62 27.16 14.35
C ASN A 771 -43.34 28.66 14.55
N PRO A 772 -42.24 29.19 13.98
CA PRO A 772 -41.81 30.56 14.23
C PRO A 772 -42.75 31.58 13.59
N LYS A 773 -43.23 32.54 14.40
CA LYS A 773 -44.08 33.65 13.99
C LYS A 773 -43.41 34.99 14.33
N THR A 774 -43.76 36.04 13.59
CA THR A 774 -43.34 37.40 13.96
C THR A 774 -44.22 37.86 15.13
N ILE A 775 -43.63 38.00 16.31
CA ILE A 775 -44.34 38.29 17.56
C ILE A 775 -43.79 39.54 18.25
N ASN A 776 -44.65 40.21 19.00
CA ASN A 776 -44.25 41.23 19.96
C ASN A 776 -44.17 40.60 21.36
N ILE A 777 -42.99 40.63 21.98
CA ILE A 777 -42.76 39.98 23.29
C ILE A 777 -43.57 40.65 24.41
N ASN A 778 -43.80 41.97 24.35
CA ASN A 778 -44.62 42.66 25.34
C ASN A 778 -46.03 42.09 25.39
N SER A 779 -46.65 41.85 24.22
CA SER A 779 -47.98 41.27 24.13
C SER A 779 -48.05 39.89 24.80
N LEU A 780 -47.00 39.09 24.63
CA LEU A 780 -46.90 37.75 25.21
C LEU A 780 -46.76 37.81 26.74
N VAL A 781 -45.87 38.67 27.27
CA VAL A 781 -45.72 38.89 28.72
C VAL A 781 -47.03 39.38 29.35
N ILE A 782 -47.73 40.30 28.69
CA ILE A 782 -49.03 40.81 29.16
C ILE A 782 -50.08 39.69 29.23
N ASN A 783 -50.16 38.85 28.19
CA ASN A 783 -51.12 37.73 28.15
C ASN A 783 -50.84 36.69 29.25
N LEU A 784 -49.56 36.41 29.54
CA LEU A 784 -49.17 35.48 30.58
C LEU A 784 -49.35 36.03 32.00
N LYS A 785 -49.37 37.36 32.19
CA LYS A 785 -49.34 38.03 33.51
C LYS A 785 -50.32 37.42 34.52
N LYS A 786 -51.58 37.21 34.12
CA LYS A 786 -52.62 36.68 35.02
C LYS A 786 -52.33 35.24 35.47
N MET A 787 -51.78 34.42 34.59
CA MET A 787 -51.38 33.04 34.91
C MET A 787 -50.13 33.03 35.79
N LEU A 788 -49.13 33.87 35.46
CA LEU A 788 -47.89 33.95 36.23
C LEU A 788 -48.13 34.41 37.67
N LEU A 789 -49.00 35.41 37.88
CA LEU A 789 -49.41 35.86 39.23
C LEU A 789 -49.99 34.72 40.09
N ARG A 790 -50.75 33.81 39.49
CA ARG A 790 -51.29 32.65 40.20
C ARG A 790 -50.22 31.61 40.54
N LEU A 791 -49.18 31.48 39.72
CA LEU A 791 -48.12 30.50 39.90
C LEU A 791 -47.09 30.89 40.95
N ILE A 792 -46.83 32.19 41.09
CA ILE A 792 -45.86 32.72 42.05
C ILE A 792 -46.43 32.92 43.46
N GLY A 793 -47.76 33.04 43.60
CA GLY A 793 -48.42 33.28 44.88
C GLY A 793 -48.50 34.76 45.27
N GLU A 794 -49.20 35.05 46.36
CA GLU A 794 -49.49 36.42 46.81
C GLU A 794 -48.29 37.09 47.51
N ASP A 795 -47.32 36.30 47.97
CA ASP A 795 -46.14 36.77 48.71
C ASP A 795 -45.05 37.38 47.80
N ILE A 796 -45.20 37.30 46.48
CA ILE A 796 -44.25 37.83 45.50
C ILE A 796 -44.91 38.93 44.66
N GLU A 797 -44.38 40.15 44.77
CA GLU A 797 -44.81 41.27 43.94
C GLU A 797 -44.20 41.15 42.53
N MET A 798 -45.06 41.00 41.51
CA MET A 798 -44.63 41.01 40.11
C MET A 798 -44.71 42.41 39.50
N VAL A 799 -43.57 42.93 39.04
CA VAL A 799 -43.44 44.22 38.35
C VAL A 799 -43.01 44.01 36.90
N THR A 800 -43.74 44.62 35.97
CA THR A 800 -43.42 44.55 34.52
C THR A 800 -42.94 45.91 34.02
N VAL A 801 -41.73 45.98 33.48
CA VAL A 801 -41.12 47.18 32.90
C VAL A 801 -40.91 46.96 31.40
N LEU A 802 -41.92 47.31 30.60
CA LEU A 802 -41.94 46.97 29.17
C LEU A 802 -41.62 48.20 28.31
N GLU A 803 -40.62 48.09 27.43
CA GLU A 803 -40.29 49.19 26.50
C GLU A 803 -41.44 49.43 25.51
N LYS A 804 -41.89 50.68 25.39
CA LYS A 804 -43.07 51.04 24.57
C LYS A 804 -42.92 50.67 23.09
N ASN A 805 -41.72 50.83 22.53
CA ASN A 805 -41.44 50.62 21.10
C ASN A 805 -40.52 49.40 20.88
N LEU A 806 -40.85 48.28 21.52
CA LEU A 806 -40.06 47.05 21.38
C LEU A 806 -40.11 46.49 19.94
N ASN A 807 -38.96 46.09 19.40
CA ASN A 807 -38.88 45.48 18.08
C ASN A 807 -39.57 44.10 18.04
N TYR A 808 -40.07 43.72 16.86
CA TYR A 808 -40.66 42.39 16.64
C TYR A 808 -39.58 41.33 16.50
N VAL A 809 -39.87 40.13 17.00
CA VAL A 809 -38.96 38.98 16.98
C VAL A 809 -39.61 37.82 16.25
N LYS A 810 -38.84 37.07 15.46
CA LYS A 810 -39.33 35.86 14.78
C LYS A 810 -39.05 34.65 15.68
N ALA A 811 -40.05 34.18 16.41
CA ALA A 811 -39.95 33.10 17.38
C ALA A 811 -41.26 32.30 17.49
N ASP A 812 -41.20 31.09 18.04
CA ASP A 812 -42.40 30.33 18.37
C ASP A 812 -42.99 30.86 19.70
N PRO A 813 -44.24 31.38 19.71
CA PRO A 813 -44.84 31.93 20.91
C PRO A 813 -44.84 30.94 22.08
N GLY A 814 -45.24 29.69 21.85
CA GLY A 814 -45.39 28.69 22.92
C GLY A 814 -44.05 28.34 23.58
N GLN A 815 -42.97 28.32 22.79
CA GLN A 815 -41.61 28.10 23.32
C GLN A 815 -41.13 29.27 24.17
N ILE A 816 -41.42 30.52 23.75
CA ILE A 816 -41.07 31.70 24.55
C ILE A 816 -41.91 31.75 25.84
N GLU A 817 -43.20 31.39 25.78
CA GLU A 817 -44.05 31.26 26.99
C GLU A 817 -43.44 30.26 27.96
N GLN A 818 -42.96 29.12 27.48
CA GLN A 818 -42.31 28.09 28.29
C GLN A 818 -40.99 28.58 28.92
N VAL A 819 -40.18 29.35 28.19
CA VAL A 819 -38.97 29.97 28.74
C VAL A 819 -39.30 30.91 29.90
N ILE A 820 -40.29 31.80 29.69
CA ILE A 820 -40.74 32.74 30.74
C ILE A 820 -41.24 31.98 31.95
N MET A 821 -42.09 30.97 31.74
CA MET A 821 -42.63 30.12 32.79
C MET A 821 -41.55 29.47 33.64
N ASN A 822 -40.57 28.82 33.02
CA ASN A 822 -39.50 28.12 33.73
C ASN A 822 -38.65 29.07 34.58
N LEU A 823 -38.32 30.25 34.02
CA LEU A 823 -37.54 31.26 34.73
C LEU A 823 -38.33 31.85 35.91
N VAL A 824 -39.64 32.10 35.73
CA VAL A 824 -40.51 32.61 36.80
C VAL A 824 -40.70 31.59 37.92
N VAL A 825 -40.85 30.31 37.62
CA VAL A 825 -40.91 29.24 38.64
C VAL A 825 -39.60 29.15 39.42
N ASN A 826 -38.47 29.19 38.73
CA ASN A 826 -37.15 29.21 39.40
C ASN A 826 -36.97 30.44 40.29
N ALA A 827 -37.42 31.62 39.82
CA ALA A 827 -37.39 32.86 40.60
C ALA A 827 -38.26 32.76 41.86
N ARG A 828 -39.48 32.21 41.76
CA ARG A 828 -40.34 31.96 42.92
C ARG A 828 -39.64 31.09 43.95
N ASP A 829 -39.04 29.99 43.49
CA ASP A 829 -38.39 29.03 44.39
C ASP A 829 -37.12 29.60 45.04
N ALA A 830 -36.48 30.59 44.40
CA ALA A 830 -35.38 31.36 44.97
C ALA A 830 -35.83 32.40 46.02
N MET A 831 -37.14 32.68 46.11
CA MET A 831 -37.77 33.65 47.01
C MET A 831 -38.79 32.99 47.96
N PRO A 832 -38.40 32.02 48.81
CA PRO A 832 -39.34 31.28 49.66
C PRO A 832 -40.03 32.14 50.74
N SER A 833 -39.50 33.32 51.06
CA SER A 833 -40.06 34.26 52.04
C SER A 833 -40.83 35.42 51.38
N GLY A 834 -41.15 35.31 50.09
CA GLY A 834 -41.69 36.41 49.30
C GLY A 834 -40.60 37.34 48.78
N GLY A 835 -40.98 38.33 47.97
CA GLY A 835 -40.02 39.24 47.34
C GLY A 835 -40.57 39.95 46.11
N LYS A 836 -39.66 40.42 45.26
CA LYS A 836 -40.01 41.15 44.03
C LYS A 836 -39.48 40.42 42.81
N LEU A 837 -40.36 40.20 41.84
CA LEU A 837 -40.05 39.63 40.54
C LEU A 837 -40.23 40.69 39.45
N ILE A 838 -39.16 41.04 38.75
CA ILE A 838 -39.19 42.07 37.71
C ILE A 838 -39.04 41.41 36.33
N ILE A 839 -40.01 41.65 35.44
CA ILE A 839 -39.91 41.24 34.03
C ILE A 839 -39.72 42.50 33.19
N LYS A 840 -38.57 42.62 32.51
CA LYS A 840 -38.18 43.78 31.71
C LYS A 840 -38.02 43.40 30.24
N THR A 841 -38.43 44.28 29.34
CA THR A 841 -38.09 44.20 27.92
C THR A 841 -37.41 45.48 27.46
N GLU A 842 -36.35 45.35 26.67
CA GLU A 842 -35.65 46.50 26.07
C GLU A 842 -35.00 46.16 24.72
N ASN A 843 -34.84 47.16 23.86
CA ASN A 843 -34.04 47.08 22.64
C ASN A 843 -32.58 47.37 22.96
N THR A 844 -31.66 46.53 22.48
CA THR A 844 -30.21 46.74 22.60
C THR A 844 -29.52 46.58 21.25
N THR A 845 -28.32 47.13 21.12
CA THR A 845 -27.43 46.84 19.99
C THR A 845 -26.16 46.22 20.53
N ILE A 846 -25.87 44.99 20.11
CA ILE A 846 -24.63 44.30 20.44
C ILE A 846 -23.59 44.75 19.42
N ASP A 847 -22.47 45.29 19.88
CA ASP A 847 -21.32 45.68 19.03
C ASP A 847 -20.31 44.53 18.88
N GLU A 848 -19.29 44.73 18.05
CA GLU A 848 -18.26 43.70 17.81
C GLU A 848 -17.44 43.35 19.05
N ASN A 849 -17.21 44.28 19.98
CA ASN A 849 -16.45 44.02 21.20
C ASN A 849 -17.28 43.17 22.18
N TYR A 850 -18.57 43.46 22.30
CA TYR A 850 -19.50 42.72 23.14
C TYR A 850 -19.83 41.34 22.56
N ALA A 851 -19.90 41.23 21.23
CA ALA A 851 -20.05 39.95 20.52
C ALA A 851 -18.84 39.01 20.70
N ARG A 852 -17.62 39.55 20.88
CA ARG A 852 -16.42 38.73 21.18
C ARG A 852 -16.44 38.12 22.58
N ILE A 853 -17.14 38.74 23.53
CA ILE A 853 -17.22 38.27 24.93
C ILE A 853 -18.27 37.17 25.08
N LEU A 854 -19.33 37.18 24.26
CA LEU A 854 -20.42 36.20 24.28
C LEU A 854 -20.37 35.31 23.04
N SER A 855 -19.94 34.06 23.22
CA SER A 855 -19.64 33.06 22.17
C SER A 855 -20.77 32.71 21.18
N CYS A 856 -21.98 33.23 21.38
CA CYS A 856 -23.14 33.01 20.52
C CYS A 856 -23.72 34.32 19.94
N ALA A 857 -23.17 35.47 20.32
CA ALA A 857 -23.69 36.78 19.96
C ALA A 857 -23.09 37.23 18.63
N ARG A 858 -23.92 37.87 17.80
CA ARG A 858 -23.52 38.48 16.53
C ARG A 858 -23.83 39.97 16.61
N PRO A 859 -22.99 40.86 16.06
CA PRO A 859 -23.28 42.28 16.09
C PRO A 859 -24.65 42.58 15.45
N GLY A 860 -25.46 43.43 16.08
CA GLY A 860 -26.78 43.76 15.56
C GLY A 860 -27.78 44.21 16.61
N LYS A 861 -29.02 44.45 16.17
CA LYS A 861 -30.14 44.87 17.02
C LYS A 861 -30.80 43.65 17.65
N PHE A 862 -30.98 43.68 18.96
CA PHE A 862 -31.61 42.62 19.74
C PHE A 862 -32.72 43.18 20.62
N VAL A 863 -33.64 42.30 20.99
CA VAL A 863 -34.59 42.50 22.08
C VAL A 863 -34.07 41.70 23.27
N ILE A 864 -33.86 42.37 24.39
CA ILE A 864 -33.57 41.74 25.68
C ILE A 864 -34.89 41.52 26.40
N LEU A 865 -35.08 40.29 26.90
CA LEU A 865 -36.09 39.94 27.88
C LEU A 865 -35.35 39.53 29.16
N SER A 866 -35.54 40.29 30.23
CA SER A 866 -34.90 40.04 31.53
C SER A 866 -35.96 39.62 32.55
N ILE A 867 -35.63 38.62 33.35
CA ILE A 867 -36.41 38.20 34.52
C ILE A 867 -35.45 38.26 35.70
N GLU A 868 -35.76 39.11 36.66
CA GLU A 868 -34.91 39.41 37.81
C GLU A 868 -35.69 39.12 39.09
N ASP A 869 -35.07 38.36 39.98
CA ASP A 869 -35.59 38.05 41.31
C ASP A 869 -34.72 38.66 42.41
N ALA A 870 -35.33 38.88 43.58
CA ALA A 870 -34.65 39.35 44.78
C ALA A 870 -34.28 38.20 45.75
N GLY A 871 -34.15 36.99 45.23
CA GLY A 871 -33.93 35.77 46.01
C GLY A 871 -32.49 35.56 46.47
N SER A 872 -32.16 34.30 46.78
CA SER A 872 -30.86 33.93 47.37
C SER A 872 -29.64 34.11 46.46
N GLY A 873 -29.84 34.39 45.17
CA GLY A 873 -28.77 34.47 44.18
C GLY A 873 -28.04 33.15 43.95
N MET A 874 -26.95 33.20 43.18
CA MET A 874 -26.11 32.04 42.87
C MET A 874 -24.63 32.40 43.08
N ASP A 875 -23.87 31.49 43.69
CA ASP A 875 -22.41 31.64 43.81
C ASP A 875 -21.69 31.32 42.48
N LYS A 876 -20.39 31.64 42.42
CA LYS A 876 -19.58 31.47 41.19
C LYS A 876 -19.45 30.01 40.74
N GLU A 877 -19.55 29.04 41.64
CA GLU A 877 -19.51 27.62 41.28
C GLU A 877 -20.85 27.18 40.70
N THR A 878 -21.96 27.53 41.35
CA THR A 878 -23.31 27.23 40.88
C THR A 878 -23.55 27.76 39.47
N ILE A 879 -23.12 29.01 39.19
CA ILE A 879 -23.24 29.64 37.85
C ILE A 879 -22.60 28.80 36.75
N LYS A 880 -21.49 28.09 37.01
CA LYS A 880 -20.82 27.26 36.00
C LYS A 880 -21.64 26.05 35.58
N HIS A 881 -22.51 25.56 36.46
CA HIS A 881 -23.27 24.33 36.27
C HIS A 881 -24.73 24.56 35.87
N ILE A 882 -25.23 25.82 35.83
CA ILE A 882 -26.67 26.10 35.58
C ILE A 882 -27.17 25.61 34.22
N PHE A 883 -26.27 25.42 33.24
CA PHE A 883 -26.61 24.90 31.92
C PHE A 883 -26.36 23.39 31.78
N GLU A 884 -25.92 22.72 32.85
CA GLU A 884 -25.80 21.26 32.86
C GLU A 884 -27.20 20.62 32.99
N PRO A 885 -27.53 19.61 32.15
CA PRO A 885 -28.81 18.92 32.23
C PRO A 885 -29.03 18.30 33.62
N PHE A 886 -30.25 18.43 34.15
CA PHE A 886 -30.67 17.88 35.45
C PHE A 886 -29.96 18.48 36.68
N PHE A 887 -29.15 19.53 36.50
CA PHE A 887 -28.52 20.22 37.63
C PHE A 887 -29.57 20.94 38.49
N THR A 888 -29.51 20.75 39.80
CA THR A 888 -30.35 21.46 40.76
C THR A 888 -29.62 21.62 42.08
N THR A 889 -29.81 22.77 42.72
CA THR A 889 -29.34 23.04 44.09
C THR A 889 -30.36 22.62 45.16
N LYS A 890 -31.53 22.09 44.75
CA LYS A 890 -32.58 21.63 45.64
C LYS A 890 -32.25 20.23 46.18
N GLY A 891 -32.55 19.98 47.46
CA GLY A 891 -32.31 18.68 48.10
C GLY A 891 -33.00 17.50 47.39
N LEU A 892 -32.47 16.29 47.58
CA LEU A 892 -32.98 15.05 46.98
C LEU A 892 -34.50 14.93 47.11
N GLY A 893 -35.20 14.88 45.98
CA GLY A 893 -36.66 14.73 45.89
C GLY A 893 -37.46 16.03 45.81
N LYS A 894 -36.84 17.22 45.89
CA LYS A 894 -37.54 18.53 45.80
C LYS A 894 -37.33 19.29 44.49
N GLY A 895 -36.60 18.70 43.53
CA GLY A 895 -36.40 19.26 42.20
C GLY A 895 -35.69 18.24 41.31
N THR A 896 -36.13 18.15 40.06
CA THR A 896 -35.59 17.20 39.06
C THR A 896 -34.49 17.82 38.20
N GLY A 897 -34.19 19.11 38.39
CA GLY A 897 -33.33 19.89 37.48
C GLY A 897 -33.94 20.08 36.08
N LEU A 898 -35.23 19.78 35.91
CA LEU A 898 -35.99 19.94 34.65
C LEU A 898 -37.00 21.11 34.68
N GLY A 899 -36.99 21.93 35.75
CA GLY A 899 -37.92 23.05 35.91
C GLY A 899 -39.31 22.67 36.45
N LEU A 900 -39.46 21.47 37.02
CA LEU A 900 -40.69 21.03 37.70
C LEU A 900 -40.49 21.09 39.22
N SER A 901 -41.26 21.98 39.87
CA SER A 901 -41.61 21.90 41.28
C SER A 901 -42.94 21.17 41.42
#